data_AF-A0A523YZ92-F1
#
_entry.id   AF-A0A523YZ92-F1
#
_cell.length_a   1.000
_cell.length_b   1.000
_cell.length_c   1.000
_cell.angle_alpha   90.00
_cell.angle_beta   90.00
_cell.angle_gamma   90.00
#
_symmetry.space_group_name_H-M   'P 1'
#
loop_
_entity.id
_entity.type
_entity.pdbx_description
1 polymer ?
#
loop_
_entity_poly.entity_id
_entity_poly.type
_entity_poly.pdbx_seq_one_letter_code
_entity_poly.pdbx_strand_id
1 'polypeptide(L)'
;MSSSTTPWYRTERAAIVLLVLFPPAGLYLMWRFQAWDSRRKQVTTGASVLWTAGIICGITLAIVLGGGGEEGEEPVAAGPQEAALRELEADSERPPDLYFQNGFPRFVHGSVPVQGADAVERARNFLQTYQDLYLQSDPNLALAVRDTRGPEEDGLEHVAFYQTYRGYPVYAGEIVVSLDGDQVFATVGGLLSDVILNTIPAISPREAEEIARDDLGLPDAPIFGETGLLVFDQSLLADVPPDPHMAWEVTLDDGKTMRVFVDAHTGEVLFKHPLGDYLDLEVSDAENEANAADDGCYWWSWDPEICDEDDFDSDYSGDLDAVRACQYAKDAYYFYLNKFSRDSYDNDDGEIEVFVHATIDNASWVGGSIDCDLIQFADGWVAYDIMVHEFTHGVMDFRPTSSLPYKNQQGALEESLADTFAYLADPGCLMGEDTAGGAIRNFCNPAASPFLDPDRMSDFLVTSADHGGVHTNCGILNRAAYLIAQYNFGLFGSPPLGKIKLGKLYYSAMAGITSGYQFIDWRNAVVARAAQWSQNGTHGFPPHAGCFVRMAFATVELGDGGTDTDCDGIDDILHFHDDDGDGVVGLADNCPLTFNPNQKDSDGDGSGDACDPDDDNDGLLDTVDNCPGVYNPDQANVDSHLDDDGDACDPDLDGDGLSRSQDNCPLHPNPDQADSDGDFLGDVCDPCPDVAGETYETSFICFSEDVPGDCIYYAVFDDSDGDTIPDDCDPTLGVFEDALAVVGPPEKLLYPIFPDADGDTIPDAYDPTFGVFDEALEEPLEKVLKPDGQAKQVDVEVNPSSYLKIPLAPCPPADDMQGNTAYGSADRWGVVVTDTHMCRDAFPQDELALLV
;
A
#
# COMPACT_ATOMS: atom_id res chain seq x y z
N MET A 1 56.30 -5.00 -30.23
CA MET A 1 56.99 -5.12 -31.54
C MET A 1 56.36 -6.29 -32.28
N SER A 2 55.98 -6.26 -33.55
CA SER A 2 55.95 -5.15 -34.54
C SER A 2 54.97 -5.47 -35.69
N SER A 3 54.24 -4.45 -36.17
CA SER A 3 53.87 -4.14 -37.58
C SER A 3 54.24 -5.13 -38.72
N SER A 4 53.51 -5.28 -39.84
CA SER A 4 52.26 -4.73 -40.43
C SER A 4 52.02 -5.50 -41.77
N THR A 5 51.04 -5.32 -42.68
CA THR A 5 50.38 -4.16 -43.33
C THR A 5 49.07 -4.55 -44.06
N THR A 6 48.28 -3.55 -44.45
CA THR A 6 47.08 -3.54 -45.33
C THR A 6 47.44 -3.61 -46.84
N PRO A 7 46.57 -3.35 -47.86
CA PRO A 7 45.10 -3.16 -47.90
C PRO A 7 44.36 -3.93 -49.04
N TRP A 8 43.03 -3.72 -49.14
CA TRP A 8 42.20 -3.99 -50.34
C TRP A 8 42.06 -2.67 -51.16
N TYR A 9 41.40 -2.51 -52.32
CA TYR A 9 40.71 -3.35 -53.31
C TYR A 9 40.68 -2.59 -54.67
N ARG A 10 40.50 -3.22 -55.85
CA ARG A 10 40.07 -2.49 -57.09
C ARG A 10 39.53 -3.37 -58.24
N THR A 11 38.24 -3.17 -58.53
CA THR A 11 37.55 -3.23 -59.84
C THR A 11 38.19 -3.95 -61.05
N GLU A 12 37.53 -4.99 -61.55
CA GLU A 12 37.30 -5.21 -63.00
C GLU A 12 35.88 -5.75 -63.24
N ARG A 13 35.35 -5.59 -64.46
CA ARG A 13 34.04 -6.12 -64.89
C ARG A 13 34.23 -7.26 -65.88
N ALA A 14 33.52 -8.36 -65.72
CA ALA A 14 33.41 -9.41 -66.74
C ALA A 14 31.96 -9.92 -66.84
N ALA A 15 31.42 -9.98 -68.05
CA ALA A 15 30.10 -10.55 -68.34
C ALA A 15 30.27 -11.71 -69.33
N ILE A 16 29.59 -12.84 -69.08
CA ILE A 16 29.58 -14.02 -69.95
C ILE A 16 28.13 -14.48 -70.16
N VAL A 17 27.83 -14.95 -71.36
CA VAL A 17 26.47 -15.19 -71.88
C VAL A 17 26.12 -16.68 -71.86
N LEU A 18 24.84 -17.00 -71.63
CA LEU A 18 24.29 -18.36 -71.70
C LEU A 18 24.46 -19.03 -73.07
N LEU A 19 24.60 -20.36 -73.09
CA LEU A 19 24.39 -21.17 -74.29
C LEU A 19 23.72 -22.51 -73.92
N VAL A 20 22.62 -22.84 -74.59
CA VAL A 20 21.72 -23.96 -74.25
C VAL A 20 22.00 -25.18 -75.15
N LEU A 21 22.01 -26.38 -74.56
CA LEU A 21 21.82 -27.66 -75.27
C LEU A 21 20.95 -28.63 -74.46
N PHE A 22 19.92 -29.18 -75.10
CA PHE A 22 19.08 -30.28 -74.56
C PHE A 22 19.69 -31.66 -74.85
N PRO A 23 19.39 -32.65 -74.00
CA PRO A 23 18.75 -33.88 -74.50
C PRO A 23 17.50 -34.29 -73.68
N PRO A 24 16.69 -35.29 -74.11
CA PRO A 24 15.26 -35.28 -73.79
C PRO A 24 14.71 -36.45 -72.94
N ALA A 25 13.54 -36.18 -72.33
CA ALA A 25 12.39 -37.06 -72.11
C ALA A 25 12.55 -38.42 -71.38
N GLY A 26 12.01 -38.48 -70.16
CA GLY A 26 10.68 -39.09 -70.02
C GLY A 26 10.51 -40.27 -69.07
N LEU A 27 9.87 -40.02 -67.91
CA LEU A 27 9.00 -40.98 -67.22
C LEU A 27 8.05 -40.22 -66.28
N TYR A 28 6.77 -40.60 -66.26
CA TYR A 28 5.73 -40.01 -65.40
C TYR A 28 5.36 -40.98 -64.28
N LEU A 29 5.15 -40.44 -63.07
CA LEU A 29 4.42 -41.11 -61.99
C LEU A 29 3.34 -40.14 -61.49
N MET A 30 2.08 -40.59 -61.49
CA MET A 30 0.95 -39.83 -60.95
C MET A 30 0.65 -40.30 -59.52
N TRP A 31 0.52 -39.37 -58.59
CA TRP A 31 -0.24 -39.59 -57.35
C TRP A 31 -1.62 -38.92 -57.46
N ARG A 32 -2.60 -39.50 -56.77
CA ARG A 32 -3.93 -38.92 -56.58
C ARG A 32 -4.27 -38.97 -55.10
N PHE A 33 -4.60 -37.82 -54.52
CA PHE A 33 -5.18 -37.77 -53.19
C PHE A 33 -6.71 -37.89 -53.27
N GLN A 34 -7.32 -38.47 -52.24
CA GLN A 34 -8.76 -38.46 -51.99
C GLN A 34 -8.98 -38.05 -50.53
N ALA A 35 -9.96 -37.19 -50.29
CA ALA A 35 -10.33 -36.74 -48.95
C ALA A 35 -11.71 -37.28 -48.56
N TRP A 36 -11.92 -37.49 -47.26
CA TRP A 36 -13.17 -37.98 -46.69
C TRP A 36 -13.88 -36.85 -45.91
N ASP A 37 -15.07 -36.47 -46.34
CA ASP A 37 -15.90 -35.51 -45.61
C ASP A 37 -16.61 -36.23 -44.45
N SER A 38 -16.13 -36.03 -43.23
CA SER A 38 -16.68 -36.64 -42.02
C SER A 38 -18.08 -36.13 -41.65
N ARG A 39 -18.44 -34.90 -42.06
CA ARG A 39 -19.76 -34.29 -41.80
C ARG A 39 -20.83 -34.77 -42.78
N ARG A 40 -20.44 -35.22 -43.99
CA ARG A 40 -21.36 -35.75 -45.02
C ARG A 40 -21.23 -37.25 -45.31
N LYS A 41 -20.23 -37.93 -44.74
CA LYS A 41 -19.93 -39.37 -44.90
C LYS A 41 -19.76 -39.81 -46.37
N GLN A 42 -19.08 -39.01 -47.18
CA GLN A 42 -18.78 -39.31 -48.58
C GLN A 42 -17.34 -38.88 -48.97
N VAL A 43 -16.79 -39.53 -49.98
CA VAL A 43 -15.50 -39.16 -50.61
C VAL A 43 -15.75 -38.16 -51.73
N THR A 44 -15.01 -37.06 -51.75
CA THR A 44 -14.99 -36.10 -52.86
C THR A 44 -13.71 -36.25 -53.68
N THR A 45 -13.83 -36.10 -55.01
CA THR A 45 -12.69 -36.14 -55.94
C THR A 45 -12.70 -34.92 -56.84
N GLY A 46 -11.67 -34.09 -56.75
CA GLY A 46 -11.46 -32.95 -57.65
C GLY A 46 -11.14 -33.39 -59.08
N ALA A 47 -11.54 -32.59 -60.06
CA ALA A 47 -11.27 -32.83 -61.49
C ALA A 47 -10.14 -31.93 -62.01
N SER A 48 -9.32 -32.46 -62.91
CA SER A 48 -8.20 -31.72 -63.54
C SER A 48 -8.66 -31.02 -64.82
N VAL A 49 -8.26 -29.76 -65.02
CA VAL A 49 -8.49 -29.00 -66.27
C VAL A 49 -7.20 -28.27 -66.66
N LEU A 50 -6.87 -28.28 -67.95
CA LEU A 50 -5.68 -27.65 -68.55
C LEU A 50 -6.06 -27.04 -69.91
N TRP A 51 -5.84 -25.73 -70.09
CA TRP A 51 -5.90 -25.00 -71.37
C TRP A 51 -4.79 -23.95 -71.36
N THR A 52 -3.62 -24.21 -71.93
CA THR A 52 -3.21 -23.87 -73.32
C THR A 52 -3.17 -22.37 -73.64
N ALA A 53 -1.97 -21.85 -73.90
CA ALA A 53 -1.72 -20.58 -74.58
C ALA A 53 -1.16 -20.83 -75.99
N GLY A 54 -1.35 -19.88 -76.92
CA GLY A 54 -0.70 -19.96 -78.24
C GLY A 54 -1.15 -18.93 -79.27
N ILE A 55 -0.40 -17.83 -79.40
CA ILE A 55 -0.40 -16.95 -80.58
C ILE A 55 1.05 -16.62 -80.99
N ILE A 56 1.52 -17.35 -82.02
CA ILE A 56 2.30 -16.87 -83.19
C ILE A 56 3.63 -16.10 -82.99
N CYS A 57 4.73 -16.81 -83.28
CA CYS A 57 5.95 -16.44 -84.06
C CYS A 57 6.77 -15.15 -83.79
N GLY A 58 8.12 -15.31 -83.80
CA GLY A 58 8.99 -14.31 -84.45
C GLY A 58 10.47 -14.20 -84.02
N ILE A 59 11.32 -15.21 -84.20
CA ILE A 59 12.78 -15.06 -83.92
C ILE A 59 13.50 -14.33 -85.08
N THR A 60 14.19 -13.22 -84.81
CA THR A 60 15.42 -12.83 -85.54
C THR A 60 16.37 -11.98 -84.68
N LEU A 61 17.63 -11.84 -85.09
CA LEU A 61 18.78 -11.39 -84.28
C LEU A 61 19.48 -10.16 -84.91
N ALA A 62 19.65 -9.04 -84.18
CA ALA A 62 20.54 -7.93 -84.60
C ALA A 62 20.95 -6.92 -83.50
N ILE A 63 22.22 -6.98 -83.10
CA ILE A 63 23.22 -5.90 -82.92
C ILE A 63 22.73 -4.43 -82.71
N VAL A 64 23.00 -3.92 -81.49
CA VAL A 64 23.63 -2.62 -81.08
C VAL A 64 23.24 -1.28 -81.76
N LEU A 65 23.02 -0.26 -80.91
CA LEU A 65 22.84 1.20 -81.12
C LEU A 65 21.38 1.70 -81.32
N GLY A 66 21.01 2.71 -80.53
CA GLY A 66 19.77 3.49 -80.66
C GLY A 66 18.82 3.26 -79.48
N GLY A 67 18.49 4.33 -78.75
CA GLY A 67 17.55 4.27 -77.62
C GLY A 67 16.09 4.45 -78.05
N GLY A 68 15.19 3.83 -77.30
CA GLY A 68 13.73 3.97 -77.32
C GLY A 68 13.21 3.41 -76.00
N GLY A 69 12.16 4.02 -75.42
CA GLY A 69 11.74 3.69 -74.06
C GLY A 69 11.14 2.29 -73.93
N GLU A 70 11.44 1.63 -72.81
CA GLU A 70 10.68 0.49 -72.31
C GLU A 70 9.47 1.02 -71.53
N GLU A 71 8.27 0.50 -71.82
CA GLU A 71 7.11 0.69 -70.94
C GLU A 71 7.28 -0.27 -69.76
N GLY A 72 7.21 0.25 -68.53
CA GLY A 72 7.59 -0.51 -67.34
C GLY A 72 6.59 -1.60 -66.95
N GLU A 73 7.11 -2.76 -66.54
CA GLU A 73 6.41 -3.60 -65.57
C GLU A 73 6.44 -2.86 -64.22
N GLU A 74 5.29 -2.69 -63.57
CA GLU A 74 5.25 -2.07 -62.23
C GLU A 74 5.97 -2.97 -61.22
N PRO A 75 6.86 -2.42 -60.36
CA PRO A 75 7.50 -3.23 -59.33
C PRO A 75 6.46 -3.73 -58.34
N VAL A 76 6.54 -5.02 -58.00
CA VAL A 76 5.75 -5.60 -56.90
C VAL A 76 6.05 -4.82 -55.63
N ALA A 77 5.00 -4.40 -54.91
CA ALA A 77 5.16 -3.67 -53.65
C ALA A 77 5.92 -4.54 -52.63
N ALA A 78 6.86 -3.93 -51.94
CA ALA A 78 7.63 -4.57 -50.86
C ALA A 78 6.68 -5.01 -49.73
N GLY A 79 7.02 -6.12 -49.06
CA GLY A 79 6.31 -6.53 -47.83
C GLY A 79 6.62 -5.58 -46.66
N PRO A 80 5.83 -5.56 -45.56
CA PRO A 80 6.04 -4.65 -44.44
C PRO A 80 7.46 -4.70 -43.86
N GLN A 81 7.98 -5.91 -43.60
CA GLN A 81 9.36 -6.11 -43.13
C GLN A 81 10.41 -5.58 -44.11
N GLU A 82 10.20 -5.72 -45.43
CA GLU A 82 11.10 -5.20 -46.46
C GLU A 82 10.99 -3.68 -46.61
N ALA A 83 9.84 -3.08 -46.32
CA ALA A 83 9.67 -1.64 -46.25
C ALA A 83 10.40 -1.06 -45.03
N ALA A 84 10.18 -1.62 -43.83
CA ALA A 84 10.84 -1.21 -42.59
C ALA A 84 12.37 -1.41 -42.65
N LEU A 85 12.86 -2.45 -43.33
CA LEU A 85 14.29 -2.63 -43.60
C LEU A 85 14.85 -1.47 -44.45
N ARG A 86 14.15 -1.06 -45.51
CA ARG A 86 14.59 0.05 -46.38
C ARG A 86 14.49 1.43 -45.69
N GLU A 87 13.65 1.55 -44.67
CA GLU A 87 13.54 2.72 -43.80
C GLU A 87 14.76 2.78 -42.86
N LEU A 88 15.07 1.69 -42.16
CA LEU A 88 16.31 1.55 -41.38
C LEU A 88 17.59 1.80 -42.22
N GLU A 89 17.66 1.27 -43.44
CA GLU A 89 18.77 1.51 -44.39
C GLU A 89 18.89 2.98 -44.84
N ALA A 90 17.83 3.78 -44.71
CA ALA A 90 17.79 5.19 -45.09
C ALA A 90 18.04 6.14 -43.90
N ASP A 91 17.61 5.76 -42.70
CA ASP A 91 17.76 6.53 -41.46
C ASP A 91 19.15 6.36 -40.82
N SER A 92 19.81 5.21 -41.01
CA SER A 92 21.14 4.94 -40.46
C SER A 92 22.24 5.73 -41.19
N GLU A 93 23.10 6.46 -40.46
CA GLU A 93 24.17 7.29 -41.07
C GLU A 93 25.20 6.46 -41.86
N ARG A 94 25.29 5.17 -41.54
CA ARG A 94 26.08 4.14 -42.22
C ARG A 94 25.19 2.97 -42.64
N PRO A 95 25.46 2.30 -43.77
CA PRO A 95 24.74 1.07 -44.12
C PRO A 95 24.78 0.07 -42.96
N PRO A 96 23.62 -0.42 -42.46
CA PRO A 96 23.59 -1.32 -41.33
C PRO A 96 24.19 -2.69 -41.70
N ASP A 97 24.90 -3.29 -40.75
CA ASP A 97 25.31 -4.69 -40.79
C ASP A 97 24.19 -5.54 -40.16
N LEU A 98 23.86 -6.68 -40.78
CA LEU A 98 22.60 -7.39 -40.56
C LEU A 98 22.79 -8.90 -40.62
N TYR A 99 22.28 -9.61 -39.60
CA TYR A 99 22.18 -11.07 -39.63
C TYR A 99 20.76 -11.52 -39.28
N PHE A 100 20.16 -12.30 -40.19
CA PHE A 100 18.82 -12.84 -40.07
C PHE A 100 18.86 -14.34 -39.81
N GLN A 101 17.96 -14.81 -38.95
CA GLN A 101 17.73 -16.22 -38.64
C GLN A 101 16.21 -16.46 -38.60
N ASN A 102 15.71 -17.52 -39.23
CA ASN A 102 14.27 -17.79 -39.36
C ASN A 102 13.40 -16.65 -39.92
N GLY A 103 14.01 -15.61 -40.52
CA GLY A 103 13.33 -14.38 -40.96
C GLY A 103 13.37 -13.24 -39.94
N PHE A 104 13.79 -13.49 -38.70
CA PHE A 104 13.99 -12.46 -37.68
C PHE A 104 15.42 -11.88 -37.74
N PRO A 105 15.62 -10.55 -37.60
CA PRO A 105 16.94 -9.93 -37.52
C PRO A 105 17.60 -10.16 -36.14
N ARG A 106 18.34 -11.26 -35.97
CA ARG A 106 19.06 -11.58 -34.72
C ARG A 106 20.13 -10.55 -34.35
N PHE A 107 20.65 -9.83 -35.36
CA PHE A 107 21.63 -8.76 -35.19
C PHE A 107 21.37 -7.62 -36.17
N VAL A 108 21.39 -6.39 -35.66
CA VAL A 108 21.42 -5.15 -36.42
C VAL A 108 22.54 -4.29 -35.83
N HIS A 109 23.39 -3.68 -36.66
CA HIS A 109 24.48 -2.82 -36.22
C HIS A 109 24.66 -1.64 -37.17
N GLY A 110 24.36 -0.44 -36.68
CA GLY A 110 24.20 0.77 -37.48
C GLY A 110 24.54 2.04 -36.69
N SER A 111 24.01 3.17 -37.10
CA SER A 111 23.94 4.35 -36.23
C SER A 111 22.68 5.13 -36.61
N VAL A 112 21.63 4.87 -35.85
CA VAL A 112 20.25 5.30 -36.15
C VAL A 112 19.81 6.31 -35.10
N PRO A 113 19.66 7.60 -35.43
CA PRO A 113 19.23 8.62 -34.48
C PRO A 113 17.84 8.33 -33.91
N VAL A 114 17.68 8.40 -32.60
CA VAL A 114 16.41 8.13 -31.91
C VAL A 114 16.16 9.12 -30.78
N GLN A 115 14.90 9.50 -30.59
CA GLN A 115 14.49 10.43 -29.54
C GLN A 115 13.95 9.67 -28.32
N GLY A 116 14.20 10.23 -27.13
CA GLY A 116 13.71 9.73 -25.85
C GLY A 116 14.49 10.37 -24.70
N ALA A 117 13.83 10.66 -23.58
CA ALA A 117 14.41 11.31 -22.41
C ALA A 117 15.51 10.46 -21.76
N ASP A 118 15.31 9.15 -21.73
CA ASP A 118 16.24 8.15 -21.18
C ASP A 118 16.52 7.03 -22.18
N ALA A 119 17.43 6.12 -21.83
CA ALA A 119 17.84 5.00 -22.66
C ALA A 119 16.69 4.02 -22.96
N VAL A 120 15.77 3.79 -22.01
CA VAL A 120 14.62 2.90 -22.18
C VAL A 120 13.63 3.48 -23.18
N GLU A 121 13.35 4.78 -23.10
CA GLU A 121 12.51 5.47 -24.08
C GLU A 121 13.15 5.46 -25.48
N ARG A 122 14.45 5.79 -25.58
CA ARG A 122 15.20 5.71 -26.86
C ARG A 122 15.14 4.31 -27.47
N ALA A 123 15.44 3.28 -26.69
CA ALA A 123 15.41 1.89 -27.16
C ALA A 123 14.00 1.43 -27.54
N ARG A 124 12.97 1.79 -26.77
CA ARG A 124 11.57 1.47 -27.06
C ARG A 124 11.08 2.18 -28.32
N ASN A 125 11.39 3.46 -28.50
CA ASN A 125 11.00 4.23 -29.67
C ASN A 125 11.63 3.69 -30.96
N PHE A 126 12.88 3.18 -30.90
CA PHE A 126 13.50 2.45 -32.01
C PHE A 126 12.76 1.15 -32.35
N LEU A 127 12.51 0.29 -31.35
CA LEU A 127 11.83 -1.00 -31.57
C LEU A 127 10.37 -0.82 -32.04
N GLN A 128 9.69 0.26 -31.63
CA GLN A 128 8.36 0.62 -32.13
C GLN A 128 8.39 1.15 -33.57
N THR A 129 9.35 2.03 -33.89
CA THR A 129 9.52 2.56 -35.26
C THR A 129 9.73 1.43 -36.27
N TYR A 130 10.60 0.47 -35.93
CA TYR A 130 10.93 -0.66 -36.80
C TYR A 130 10.19 -1.95 -36.39
N GLN A 131 9.00 -1.87 -35.78
CA GLN A 131 8.27 -3.05 -35.29
C GLN A 131 8.01 -4.11 -36.36
N ASP A 132 7.75 -3.71 -37.61
CA ASP A 132 7.54 -4.62 -38.74
C ASP A 132 8.86 -5.28 -39.22
N LEU A 133 10.03 -4.70 -38.93
CA LEU A 133 11.33 -5.34 -39.17
C LEU A 133 11.58 -6.49 -38.18
N TYR A 134 11.25 -6.25 -36.90
CA TYR A 134 11.34 -7.24 -35.81
C TYR A 134 10.11 -8.17 -35.71
N LEU A 135 9.13 -8.04 -36.60
CA LEU A 135 7.90 -8.84 -36.64
C LEU A 135 7.06 -8.75 -35.34
N GLN A 136 7.12 -7.60 -34.65
CA GLN A 136 6.47 -7.35 -33.35
C GLN A 136 5.11 -6.61 -33.46
N SER A 137 4.39 -6.78 -34.57
CA SER A 137 3.08 -6.14 -34.80
C SER A 137 1.85 -6.98 -34.39
N ASP A 138 2.06 -8.14 -33.75
CA ASP A 138 0.98 -8.92 -33.11
C ASP A 138 0.61 -8.32 -31.74
N PRO A 139 -0.63 -7.83 -31.52
CA PRO A 139 -1.07 -7.25 -30.25
C PRO A 139 -1.16 -8.25 -29.09
N ASN A 140 -0.92 -9.55 -29.31
CA ASN A 140 -0.77 -10.54 -28.26
C ASN A 140 0.67 -10.60 -27.70
N LEU A 141 1.66 -10.04 -28.40
CA LEU A 141 3.06 -9.96 -27.98
C LEU A 141 3.40 -8.58 -27.41
N ALA A 142 4.22 -8.54 -26.35
CA ALA A 142 4.66 -7.27 -25.74
C ALA A 142 6.09 -7.36 -25.19
N LEU A 143 6.84 -6.25 -25.24
CA LEU A 143 8.21 -6.12 -24.76
C LEU A 143 8.28 -5.31 -23.45
N ALA A 144 8.63 -6.00 -22.36
CA ALA A 144 8.93 -5.42 -21.06
C ALA A 144 10.45 -5.30 -20.88
N VAL A 145 10.91 -4.35 -20.06
CA VAL A 145 12.34 -4.19 -19.76
C VAL A 145 12.78 -5.31 -18.80
N ARG A 146 13.91 -5.96 -19.09
CA ARG A 146 14.57 -6.94 -18.22
C ARG A 146 15.64 -6.28 -17.35
N ASP A 147 16.57 -5.54 -17.99
CA ASP A 147 17.77 -4.96 -17.38
C ASP A 147 18.17 -3.67 -18.12
N THR A 148 18.90 -2.78 -17.46
CA THR A 148 19.47 -1.55 -18.02
C THR A 148 20.86 -1.29 -17.45
N ARG A 149 21.88 -1.19 -18.31
CA ARG A 149 23.27 -0.93 -17.90
C ARG A 149 23.78 0.39 -18.46
N GLY A 150 24.53 1.12 -17.62
CA GLY A 150 25.14 2.41 -17.98
C GLY A 150 26.46 2.26 -18.75
N PRO A 151 26.97 3.35 -19.36
CA PRO A 151 28.14 3.37 -20.23
C PRO A 151 29.49 3.32 -19.48
N GLU A 152 29.54 2.60 -18.36
CA GLU A 152 30.64 2.66 -17.40
C GLU A 152 31.79 1.70 -17.75
N GLU A 153 31.48 0.55 -18.35
CA GLU A 153 32.47 -0.46 -18.75
C GLU A 153 33.00 -0.27 -20.20
N ASP A 154 32.09 -0.16 -21.18
CA ASP A 154 32.45 -0.15 -22.61
C ASP A 154 32.14 1.19 -23.33
N GLY A 155 31.35 2.05 -22.70
CA GLY A 155 30.91 3.35 -23.22
C GLY A 155 29.51 3.39 -23.84
N LEU A 156 28.72 2.32 -23.80
CA LEU A 156 27.36 2.23 -24.35
C LEU A 156 26.28 2.12 -23.27
N GLU A 157 25.10 2.70 -23.50
CA GLU A 157 23.93 2.38 -22.67
C GLU A 157 23.27 1.11 -23.24
N HIS A 158 22.99 0.11 -22.40
CA HIS A 158 22.30 -1.11 -22.82
C HIS A 158 20.91 -1.20 -22.19
N VAL A 159 19.91 -1.58 -23.00
CA VAL A 159 18.55 -1.89 -22.53
C VAL A 159 18.17 -3.27 -23.00
N ALA A 160 18.06 -4.21 -22.08
CA ALA A 160 17.54 -5.56 -22.35
C ALA A 160 16.02 -5.56 -22.21
N PHE A 161 15.34 -6.14 -23.19
CA PHE A 161 13.90 -6.42 -23.16
C PHE A 161 13.66 -7.93 -23.17
N TYR A 162 12.64 -8.37 -22.43
CA TYR A 162 12.07 -9.70 -22.55
C TYR A 162 10.66 -9.64 -23.15
N GLN A 163 10.31 -10.67 -23.89
CA GLN A 163 9.03 -10.81 -24.57
C GLN A 163 8.01 -11.51 -23.68
N THR A 164 6.75 -11.11 -23.82
CA THR A 164 5.61 -11.79 -23.23
C THR A 164 4.55 -12.06 -24.29
N TYR A 165 3.80 -13.16 -24.13
CA TYR A 165 2.60 -13.48 -24.89
C TYR A 165 1.39 -13.44 -23.97
N ARG A 166 0.49 -12.47 -24.12
CA ARG A 166 -0.67 -12.24 -23.24
C ARG A 166 -0.31 -12.18 -21.74
N GLY A 167 0.89 -11.69 -21.41
CA GLY A 167 1.41 -11.61 -20.05
C GLY A 167 2.19 -12.85 -19.55
N TYR A 168 2.15 -13.98 -20.27
CA TYR A 168 3.06 -15.11 -20.01
C TYR A 168 4.45 -14.78 -20.57
N PRO A 169 5.56 -15.04 -19.85
CA PRO A 169 6.90 -14.80 -20.39
C PRO A 169 7.21 -15.74 -21.56
N VAL A 170 8.06 -15.30 -22.48
CA VAL A 170 8.64 -16.14 -23.53
C VAL A 170 10.06 -16.52 -23.12
N TYR A 171 10.31 -17.81 -22.89
CA TYR A 171 11.64 -18.29 -22.50
C TYR A 171 12.66 -18.02 -23.62
N ALA A 172 13.78 -17.38 -23.29
CA ALA A 172 14.81 -16.89 -24.22
C ALA A 172 14.30 -15.93 -25.33
N GLY A 173 13.09 -15.38 -25.19
CA GLY A 173 12.54 -14.37 -26.08
C GLY A 173 13.02 -12.99 -25.68
N GLU A 174 14.27 -12.64 -26.01
CA GLU A 174 14.95 -11.44 -25.49
C GLU A 174 15.65 -10.64 -26.59
N ILE A 175 15.71 -9.31 -26.40
CA ILE A 175 16.48 -8.40 -27.25
C ILE A 175 17.16 -7.31 -26.44
N VAL A 176 18.48 -7.17 -26.62
CA VAL A 176 19.27 -6.05 -26.12
C VAL A 176 19.36 -4.99 -27.21
N VAL A 177 19.09 -3.73 -26.83
CA VAL A 177 19.36 -2.54 -27.64
C VAL A 177 20.54 -1.81 -27.00
N SER A 178 21.59 -1.53 -27.78
CA SER A 178 22.78 -0.80 -27.35
C SER A 178 22.80 0.59 -28.00
N LEU A 179 23.01 1.61 -27.19
CA LEU A 179 22.94 3.03 -27.57
C LEU A 179 24.31 3.72 -27.41
N ASP A 180 24.66 4.53 -28.39
CA ASP A 180 25.75 5.52 -28.33
C ASP A 180 25.08 6.91 -28.25
N GLY A 181 24.75 7.33 -27.02
CA GLY A 181 24.04 8.58 -26.75
C GLY A 181 22.63 8.64 -27.37
N ASP A 182 22.46 9.46 -28.40
CA ASP A 182 21.18 9.65 -29.11
C ASP A 182 21.01 8.71 -30.33
N GLN A 183 21.88 7.72 -30.50
CA GLN A 183 21.81 6.76 -31.61
C GLN A 183 21.76 5.30 -31.14
N VAL A 184 20.92 4.48 -31.77
CA VAL A 184 21.04 3.02 -31.65
C VAL A 184 22.27 2.55 -32.43
N PHE A 185 23.22 2.01 -31.68
CA PHE A 185 24.46 1.43 -32.19
C PHE A 185 24.23 -0.01 -32.69
N ALA A 186 23.52 -0.82 -31.91
CA ALA A 186 23.20 -2.19 -32.26
C ALA A 186 21.94 -2.73 -31.57
N THR A 187 21.39 -3.82 -32.12
CA THR A 187 20.51 -4.74 -31.39
C THR A 187 21.01 -6.18 -31.51
N VAL A 188 20.89 -6.95 -30.44
CA VAL A 188 21.24 -8.38 -30.38
C VAL A 188 20.12 -9.12 -29.67
N GLY A 189 19.56 -10.17 -30.28
CA GLY A 189 18.46 -10.90 -29.63
C GLY A 189 17.74 -11.90 -30.52
N GLY A 190 16.62 -12.44 -30.04
CA GLY A 190 15.68 -13.28 -30.76
C GLY A 190 14.29 -13.16 -30.12
N LEU A 191 13.27 -12.88 -30.92
CA LEU A 191 11.88 -12.74 -30.48
C LEU A 191 10.97 -13.63 -31.32
N LEU A 192 9.84 -14.08 -30.76
CA LEU A 192 8.79 -14.76 -31.51
C LEU A 192 7.93 -13.77 -32.30
N SER A 193 7.18 -14.30 -33.27
CA SER A 193 6.22 -13.58 -34.12
C SER A 193 5.08 -14.51 -34.52
N ASP A 194 3.93 -13.95 -34.89
CA ASP A 194 2.72 -14.69 -35.34
C ASP A 194 2.24 -15.82 -34.39
N VAL A 195 2.33 -15.59 -33.07
CA VAL A 195 2.09 -16.63 -32.04
C VAL A 195 0.59 -16.83 -31.81
N ILE A 196 0.07 -18.04 -32.07
CA ILE A 196 -1.34 -18.39 -31.85
C ILE A 196 -1.46 -19.62 -30.92
N LEU A 197 -1.47 -19.36 -29.62
CA LEU A 197 -1.55 -20.39 -28.58
C LEU A 197 -2.88 -20.38 -27.83
N ASN A 198 -3.26 -21.58 -27.37
CA ASN A 198 -4.29 -21.76 -26.34
C ASN A 198 -3.65 -21.56 -24.96
N THR A 199 -3.93 -20.45 -24.27
CA THR A 199 -3.33 -20.15 -22.96
C THR A 199 -3.99 -20.88 -21.78
N ILE A 200 -4.88 -21.84 -22.03
CA ILE A 200 -5.50 -22.70 -21.00
C ILE A 200 -4.85 -24.08 -21.05
N PRO A 201 -4.01 -24.48 -20.07
CA PRO A 201 -3.42 -25.83 -20.00
C PRO A 201 -4.47 -26.95 -20.03
N ALA A 202 -4.08 -28.11 -20.56
CA ALA A 202 -4.85 -29.34 -20.45
C ALA A 202 -4.30 -30.31 -19.39
N ILE A 203 -3.02 -30.16 -19.01
CA ILE A 203 -2.42 -30.82 -17.84
C ILE A 203 -2.11 -29.79 -16.73
N SER A 204 -2.21 -30.22 -15.48
CA SER A 204 -1.89 -29.42 -14.29
C SER A 204 -0.37 -29.29 -14.06
N PRO A 205 0.09 -28.33 -13.24
CA PRO A 205 1.51 -28.21 -12.89
C PRO A 205 2.06 -29.51 -12.31
N ARG A 206 1.32 -30.10 -11.36
CA ARG A 206 1.65 -31.39 -10.74
C ARG A 206 1.81 -32.54 -11.74
N GLU A 207 0.96 -32.61 -12.77
CA GLU A 207 1.12 -33.64 -13.81
C GLU A 207 2.40 -33.40 -14.64
N ALA A 208 2.79 -32.14 -14.89
CA ALA A 208 4.08 -31.82 -15.51
C ALA A 208 5.27 -32.13 -14.58
N GLU A 209 5.15 -31.92 -13.28
CA GLU A 209 6.16 -32.29 -12.28
C GLU A 209 6.34 -33.82 -12.16
N GLU A 210 5.25 -34.58 -12.26
CA GLU A 210 5.29 -36.06 -12.30
C GLU A 210 5.91 -36.54 -13.64
N ILE A 211 5.61 -35.88 -14.77
CA ILE A 211 6.23 -36.15 -16.08
C ILE A 211 7.74 -35.83 -16.09
N ALA A 212 8.16 -34.70 -15.55
CA ALA A 212 9.56 -34.29 -15.53
C ALA A 212 10.42 -35.24 -14.68
N ARG A 213 9.89 -35.71 -13.55
CA ARG A 213 10.51 -36.78 -12.74
C ARG A 213 10.64 -38.09 -13.53
N ASP A 214 9.59 -38.52 -14.22
CA ASP A 214 9.61 -39.75 -15.04
C ASP A 214 10.61 -39.67 -16.21
N ASP A 215 10.78 -38.49 -16.84
CA ASP A 215 11.71 -38.26 -17.97
C ASP A 215 13.18 -38.04 -17.55
N LEU A 216 13.45 -37.55 -16.34
CA LEU A 216 14.78 -37.59 -15.74
C LEU A 216 15.10 -38.97 -15.13
N GLY A 217 14.07 -39.74 -14.74
CA GLY A 217 14.20 -41.01 -14.04
C GLY A 217 14.32 -40.87 -12.51
N LEU A 218 13.83 -39.76 -11.96
CA LEU A 218 14.05 -39.27 -10.60
C LEU A 218 12.71 -39.19 -9.82
N PRO A 219 12.13 -40.33 -9.42
CA PRO A 219 10.76 -40.39 -8.89
C PRO A 219 10.56 -39.65 -7.56
N ASP A 220 11.63 -39.48 -6.79
CA ASP A 220 11.62 -38.88 -5.45
C ASP A 220 12.24 -37.46 -5.42
N ALA A 221 12.65 -36.90 -6.56
CA ALA A 221 13.33 -35.59 -6.60
C ALA A 221 12.42 -34.42 -6.12
N PRO A 222 12.90 -33.53 -5.24
CA PRO A 222 12.20 -32.32 -4.88
C PRO A 222 12.02 -31.35 -6.07
N ILE A 223 10.92 -30.59 -6.03
CA ILE A 223 10.64 -29.50 -6.99
C ILE A 223 11.12 -28.19 -6.37
N PHE A 224 11.87 -27.41 -7.13
CA PHE A 224 12.46 -26.16 -6.67
C PHE A 224 11.71 -24.97 -7.25
N GLY A 225 11.24 -24.10 -6.36
CA GLY A 225 10.44 -22.95 -6.70
C GLY A 225 8.97 -23.29 -7.01
N GLU A 226 8.43 -22.72 -8.08
CA GLU A 226 7.05 -22.96 -8.52
C GLU A 226 7.04 -23.32 -10.01
N THR A 227 6.32 -24.38 -10.37
CA THR A 227 6.15 -24.84 -11.76
C THR A 227 5.47 -23.77 -12.61
N GLY A 228 6.26 -23.02 -13.38
CA GLY A 228 5.84 -21.80 -14.05
C GLY A 228 5.17 -22.05 -15.40
N LEU A 229 4.09 -21.34 -15.73
CA LEU A 229 3.48 -21.40 -17.06
C LEU A 229 4.06 -20.31 -17.97
N LEU A 230 4.68 -20.70 -19.08
CA LEU A 230 5.33 -19.78 -20.02
C LEU A 230 5.15 -20.22 -21.49
N VAL A 231 5.67 -19.43 -22.42
CA VAL A 231 5.82 -19.81 -23.84
C VAL A 231 7.24 -20.29 -24.10
N PHE A 232 7.38 -21.48 -24.68
CA PHE A 232 8.66 -22.06 -25.08
C PHE A 232 8.69 -22.31 -26.59
N ASP A 233 9.81 -22.01 -27.25
CA ASP A 233 10.05 -22.31 -28.67
C ASP A 233 11.56 -22.58 -28.87
N GLN A 234 11.90 -23.72 -29.49
CA GLN A 234 13.30 -24.12 -29.67
C GLN A 234 14.07 -23.22 -30.67
N SER A 235 13.37 -22.49 -31.54
CA SER A 235 13.95 -21.58 -32.56
C SER A 235 14.65 -20.35 -31.98
N LEU A 236 14.40 -20.02 -30.71
CA LEU A 236 15.11 -18.98 -29.97
C LEU A 236 16.52 -19.44 -29.56
N LEU A 237 16.67 -20.75 -29.31
CA LEU A 237 17.89 -21.42 -28.85
C LEU A 237 18.72 -22.04 -29.99
N ALA A 238 18.10 -22.40 -31.11
CA ALA A 238 18.74 -23.14 -32.19
C ALA A 238 18.23 -22.74 -33.60
N ASP A 239 19.00 -23.07 -34.64
CA ASP A 239 18.63 -22.83 -36.05
C ASP A 239 17.61 -23.86 -36.56
N VAL A 240 16.42 -23.86 -35.94
CA VAL A 240 15.25 -24.68 -36.27
C VAL A 240 14.05 -23.78 -36.57
N PRO A 241 13.08 -24.21 -37.40
CA PRO A 241 11.87 -23.43 -37.64
C PRO A 241 11.09 -23.18 -36.34
N PRO A 242 10.43 -22.02 -36.17
CA PRO A 242 9.56 -21.76 -35.03
C PRO A 242 8.42 -22.78 -34.91
N ASP A 243 8.22 -23.25 -33.69
CA ASP A 243 7.15 -24.15 -33.26
C ASP A 243 6.86 -23.83 -31.79
N PRO A 244 6.07 -22.77 -31.50
CA PRO A 244 5.88 -22.29 -30.15
C PRO A 244 4.83 -23.13 -29.40
N HIS A 245 5.06 -23.34 -28.11
CA HIS A 245 4.19 -24.10 -27.21
C HIS A 245 3.92 -23.32 -25.93
N MET A 246 2.77 -23.57 -25.29
CA MET A 246 2.65 -23.27 -23.85
C MET A 246 3.36 -24.40 -23.10
N ALA A 247 4.28 -24.06 -22.21
CA ALA A 247 5.04 -25.03 -21.44
C ALA A 247 5.00 -24.72 -19.94
N TRP A 248 4.99 -25.79 -19.15
CA TRP A 248 5.36 -25.77 -17.74
C TRP A 248 6.88 -25.83 -17.64
N GLU A 249 7.47 -24.80 -17.07
CA GLU A 249 8.86 -24.75 -16.62
C GLU A 249 8.95 -25.41 -15.24
N VAL A 250 9.60 -26.58 -15.19
CA VAL A 250 9.75 -27.42 -14.00
C VAL A 250 11.23 -27.44 -13.62
N THR A 251 11.58 -27.09 -12.38
CA THR A 251 12.95 -27.24 -11.87
C THR A 251 12.97 -28.36 -10.83
N LEU A 252 13.87 -29.33 -11.03
CA LEU A 252 14.10 -30.50 -10.18
C LEU A 252 15.58 -30.53 -9.78
N ASP A 253 15.89 -31.09 -8.61
CA ASP A 253 17.27 -31.45 -8.26
C ASP A 253 17.36 -32.87 -7.66
N ASP A 254 18.51 -33.51 -7.89
CA ASP A 254 18.97 -34.76 -7.28
C ASP A 254 20.49 -34.74 -6.99
N GLY A 255 21.09 -33.55 -6.90
CA GLY A 255 22.53 -33.31 -6.91
C GLY A 255 23.07 -32.76 -8.24
N LYS A 256 22.20 -32.47 -9.22
CA LYS A 256 22.44 -31.61 -10.39
C LYS A 256 21.12 -30.94 -10.83
N THR A 257 20.95 -29.66 -10.51
CA THR A 257 19.71 -28.92 -10.75
C THR A 257 19.35 -28.88 -12.24
N MET A 258 18.27 -29.57 -12.60
CA MET A 258 17.76 -29.71 -13.97
C MET A 258 16.49 -28.90 -14.18
N ARG A 259 16.50 -28.06 -15.22
CA ARG A 259 15.30 -27.35 -15.70
C ARG A 259 14.71 -28.09 -16.89
N VAL A 260 13.41 -28.36 -16.84
CA VAL A 260 12.65 -29.19 -17.78
C VAL A 260 11.41 -28.42 -18.26
N PHE A 261 11.16 -28.45 -19.57
CA PHE A 261 10.04 -27.76 -20.22
C PHE A 261 9.04 -28.79 -20.74
N VAL A 262 7.84 -28.83 -20.14
CA VAL A 262 6.79 -29.80 -20.46
C VAL A 262 5.62 -29.11 -21.15
N ASP A 263 5.22 -29.56 -22.32
CA ASP A 263 4.04 -29.06 -23.05
C ASP A 263 2.77 -29.11 -22.17
N ALA A 264 2.18 -27.94 -21.93
CA ALA A 264 1.04 -27.75 -21.04
C ALA A 264 -0.29 -28.33 -21.58
N HIS A 265 -0.32 -28.84 -22.80
CA HIS A 265 -1.45 -29.51 -23.46
C HIS A 265 -1.22 -31.00 -23.72
N THR A 266 0.00 -31.41 -24.05
CA THR A 266 0.30 -32.81 -24.46
C THR A 266 1.08 -33.61 -23.42
N GLY A 267 1.86 -32.96 -22.55
CA GLY A 267 2.81 -33.63 -21.67
C GLY A 267 4.11 -34.10 -22.35
N GLU A 268 4.40 -33.64 -23.58
CA GLU A 268 5.69 -33.88 -24.22
C GLU A 268 6.79 -33.01 -23.59
N VAL A 269 7.96 -33.59 -23.29
CA VAL A 269 9.13 -32.83 -22.82
C VAL A 269 9.81 -32.18 -24.02
N LEU A 270 9.65 -30.87 -24.13
CA LEU A 270 10.10 -30.05 -25.26
C LEU A 270 11.62 -29.78 -25.18
N PHE A 271 12.13 -29.55 -23.97
CA PHE A 271 13.52 -29.23 -23.72
C PHE A 271 13.90 -29.52 -22.27
N LYS A 272 15.19 -29.78 -22.02
CA LYS A 272 15.76 -29.80 -20.67
C LYS A 272 17.24 -29.44 -20.71
N HIS A 273 17.71 -28.75 -19.68
CA HIS A 273 19.13 -28.41 -19.49
C HIS A 273 19.47 -28.41 -17.99
N PRO A 274 20.73 -28.70 -17.62
CA PRO A 274 21.22 -28.37 -16.29
C PRO A 274 21.27 -26.85 -16.15
N LEU A 275 21.01 -26.35 -14.96
CA LEU A 275 21.64 -25.09 -14.53
C LEU A 275 23.13 -25.39 -14.35
N GLY A 276 23.99 -24.43 -14.68
CA GLY A 276 25.44 -24.65 -14.62
C GLY A 276 25.92 -24.83 -13.18
N ASP A 277 27.14 -25.35 -13.06
CA ASP A 277 27.92 -25.31 -11.84
C ASP A 277 28.38 -23.82 -11.66
N TYR A 278 27.44 -22.96 -11.24
CA TYR A 278 27.54 -21.51 -10.92
C TYR A 278 27.51 -21.28 -9.39
N LEU A 279 27.78 -22.34 -8.63
CA LEU A 279 27.77 -22.36 -7.19
C LEU A 279 29.23 -22.49 -6.76
N ASP A 280 29.76 -21.44 -6.18
CA ASP A 280 31.03 -21.45 -5.44
C ASP A 280 30.66 -21.42 -3.94
N LEU A 281 31.17 -22.38 -3.16
CA LEU A 281 30.67 -22.68 -1.80
C LEU A 281 31.78 -23.31 -0.96
N GLU A 282 32.07 -22.74 0.21
CA GLU A 282 32.83 -23.41 1.26
C GLU A 282 31.98 -23.48 2.54
N VAL A 283 31.78 -24.69 3.09
CA VAL A 283 31.17 -24.88 4.41
C VAL A 283 32.20 -25.51 5.34
N SER A 284 32.47 -24.87 6.48
CA SER A 284 33.57 -25.25 7.39
C SER A 284 33.13 -25.32 8.87
N ASP A 285 33.81 -26.15 9.65
CA ASP A 285 33.60 -26.34 11.09
C ASP A 285 34.47 -25.38 11.90
N ALA A 286 33.86 -24.41 12.58
CA ALA A 286 34.58 -23.44 13.41
C ALA A 286 35.12 -24.04 14.73
N GLU A 287 35.01 -25.34 14.99
CA GLU A 287 35.59 -26.09 16.13
C GLU A 287 35.30 -25.48 17.54
N ASN A 288 34.21 -24.69 17.67
CA ASN A 288 33.88 -23.87 18.86
C ASN A 288 34.94 -22.77 19.16
N GLU A 289 35.57 -22.21 18.13
CA GLU A 289 36.37 -20.99 18.20
C GLU A 289 35.49 -19.72 18.29
N ALA A 290 36.09 -18.53 18.30
CA ALA A 290 35.37 -17.27 18.43
C ALA A 290 34.52 -16.95 17.19
N ASN A 291 33.64 -15.94 17.30
CA ASN A 291 32.92 -15.43 16.13
C ASN A 291 33.88 -14.76 15.12
N ALA A 292 33.49 -14.73 13.85
CA ALA A 292 34.28 -14.17 12.76
C ALA A 292 34.84 -12.76 13.07
N ALA A 293 34.03 -11.86 13.63
CA ALA A 293 34.45 -10.48 13.89
C ALA A 293 35.53 -10.36 15.00
N ASP A 294 35.61 -11.33 15.93
CA ASP A 294 36.60 -11.35 17.02
C ASP A 294 37.91 -12.08 16.65
N ASP A 295 37.88 -13.12 15.80
CA ASP A 295 39.11 -13.81 15.34
C ASP A 295 39.75 -13.15 14.09
N GLY A 296 38.94 -12.44 13.29
CA GLY A 296 39.35 -11.89 11.99
C GLY A 296 38.98 -12.83 10.84
N CYS A 297 37.72 -13.28 10.85
CA CYS A 297 37.02 -14.06 9.83
C CYS A 297 37.75 -15.36 9.47
N TYR A 298 38.18 -16.12 10.49
CA TYR A 298 38.76 -17.46 10.36
C TYR A 298 40.06 -17.55 9.50
N TRP A 299 40.61 -16.42 9.03
CA TRP A 299 41.86 -16.31 8.26
C TRP A 299 43.13 -16.87 8.96
N TRP A 300 43.05 -17.25 10.24
CA TRP A 300 44.18 -17.74 11.06
C TRP A 300 43.90 -19.03 11.84
N SER A 301 42.67 -19.54 11.81
CA SER A 301 42.27 -20.83 12.37
C SER A 301 42.76 -21.98 11.46
N TRP A 302 42.31 -23.21 11.72
CA TRP A 302 42.63 -24.41 10.92
C TRP A 302 41.36 -25.26 10.78
N ASP A 303 40.31 -24.59 10.33
CA ASP A 303 38.94 -25.09 10.37
C ASP A 303 38.75 -26.20 9.33
N PRO A 304 38.13 -27.33 9.69
CA PRO A 304 37.85 -28.40 8.74
C PRO A 304 36.75 -28.02 7.75
N GLU A 305 37.10 -28.05 6.47
CA GLU A 305 36.17 -28.12 5.34
C GLU A 305 35.20 -29.31 5.53
N ILE A 306 33.90 -29.03 5.55
CA ILE A 306 32.80 -30.00 5.67
C ILE A 306 32.30 -30.41 4.28
N CYS A 307 32.12 -29.43 3.39
CA CYS A 307 31.73 -29.64 2.00
C CYS A 307 32.03 -28.41 1.13
N ASP A 308 32.17 -28.68 -0.17
CA ASP A 308 32.26 -27.68 -1.24
C ASP A 308 31.03 -27.82 -2.17
N GLU A 309 31.10 -27.30 -3.41
CA GLU A 309 30.03 -27.48 -4.39
C GLU A 309 29.88 -28.95 -4.88
N ASP A 310 30.94 -29.76 -4.86
CA ASP A 310 31.12 -31.01 -5.61
C ASP A 310 31.06 -32.29 -4.72
N ASP A 311 31.56 -32.24 -3.47
CA ASP A 311 31.72 -33.35 -2.51
C ASP A 311 31.25 -32.97 -1.06
N PHE A 312 31.28 -33.93 -0.11
CA PHE A 312 30.96 -33.74 1.33
C PHE A 312 31.77 -34.73 2.17
N ASP A 313 32.45 -34.31 3.25
CA ASP A 313 33.20 -35.25 4.10
C ASP A 313 32.26 -36.12 4.95
N SER A 314 32.28 -37.41 4.60
CA SER A 314 31.60 -38.48 5.31
C SER A 314 31.86 -38.56 6.82
N ASP A 315 32.97 -38.04 7.36
CA ASP A 315 33.19 -38.01 8.82
C ASP A 315 32.20 -37.04 9.52
N TYR A 316 31.70 -36.00 8.82
CA TYR A 316 30.63 -35.10 9.28
C TYR A 316 29.21 -35.64 9.10
N SER A 317 29.01 -36.80 8.47
CA SER A 317 27.68 -37.40 8.22
C SER A 317 26.89 -37.81 9.48
N GLY A 318 27.48 -37.66 10.67
CA GLY A 318 26.84 -37.85 11.96
C GLY A 318 26.33 -36.57 12.62
N ASP A 319 26.73 -35.39 12.12
CA ASP A 319 26.27 -34.09 12.59
C ASP A 319 25.08 -33.59 11.75
N LEU A 320 24.16 -32.86 12.38
CA LEU A 320 22.94 -32.37 11.72
C LEU A 320 23.06 -30.94 11.23
N ASP A 321 23.84 -30.10 11.91
CA ASP A 321 24.05 -28.71 11.51
C ASP A 321 24.97 -28.65 10.29
N ALA A 322 26.05 -29.43 10.29
CA ALA A 322 26.93 -29.63 9.14
C ALA A 322 26.18 -30.11 7.87
N VAL A 323 25.41 -31.20 7.98
CA VAL A 323 24.62 -31.76 6.86
C VAL A 323 23.55 -30.79 6.37
N ARG A 324 22.94 -30.01 7.27
CA ARG A 324 21.95 -28.99 6.92
C ARG A 324 22.57 -27.78 6.23
N ALA A 325 23.71 -27.28 6.70
CA ALA A 325 24.37 -26.11 6.13
C ALA A 325 24.75 -26.36 4.66
N CYS A 326 25.39 -27.51 4.41
CA CYS A 326 25.74 -27.99 3.07
C CYS A 326 24.56 -28.11 2.09
N GLN A 327 23.35 -28.44 2.56
CA GLN A 327 22.16 -28.48 1.71
C GLN A 327 21.53 -27.09 1.56
N TYR A 328 21.29 -26.39 2.67
CA TYR A 328 20.52 -25.16 2.69
C TYR A 328 21.25 -23.98 2.04
N ALA A 329 22.59 -23.95 2.04
CA ALA A 329 23.35 -22.96 1.28
C ALA A 329 23.13 -23.11 -0.24
N LYS A 330 23.15 -24.36 -0.74
CA LYS A 330 22.84 -24.69 -2.15
C LYS A 330 21.38 -24.34 -2.49
N ASP A 331 20.45 -24.66 -1.59
CA ASP A 331 19.03 -24.31 -1.74
C ASP A 331 18.81 -22.77 -1.75
N ALA A 332 19.52 -22.01 -0.92
CA ALA A 332 19.45 -20.55 -0.85
C ALA A 332 20.00 -19.88 -2.12
N TYR A 333 21.17 -20.32 -2.61
CA TYR A 333 21.70 -19.91 -3.90
C TYR A 333 20.68 -20.17 -5.03
N TYR A 334 20.16 -21.39 -5.13
CA TYR A 334 19.20 -21.74 -6.18
C TYR A 334 17.85 -21.05 -6.01
N PHE A 335 17.43 -20.67 -4.80
CA PHE A 335 16.28 -19.80 -4.58
C PHE A 335 16.51 -18.43 -5.25
N TYR A 336 17.65 -17.77 -5.02
CA TYR A 336 17.96 -16.48 -5.61
C TYR A 336 18.13 -16.54 -7.14
N LEU A 337 18.88 -17.52 -7.65
CA LEU A 337 19.08 -17.72 -9.09
C LEU A 337 17.75 -17.99 -9.81
N ASN A 338 16.91 -18.90 -9.29
CA ASN A 338 15.68 -19.29 -9.98
C ASN A 338 14.54 -18.27 -9.83
N LYS A 339 14.40 -17.60 -8.68
CA LYS A 339 13.29 -16.65 -8.45
C LYS A 339 13.59 -15.24 -8.98
N PHE A 340 14.85 -14.82 -8.95
CA PHE A 340 15.25 -13.43 -9.24
C PHE A 340 16.32 -13.27 -10.34
N SER A 341 16.95 -14.38 -10.78
CA SER A 341 18.13 -14.34 -11.68
C SER A 341 19.29 -13.52 -11.10
N ARG A 342 19.50 -13.64 -9.77
CA ARG A 342 20.69 -13.15 -9.07
C ARG A 342 21.71 -14.28 -9.00
N ASP A 343 22.97 -14.01 -9.34
CA ASP A 343 24.08 -14.95 -9.15
C ASP A 343 24.69 -14.76 -7.76
N SER A 344 24.50 -15.73 -6.87
CA SER A 344 24.92 -15.66 -5.46
C SER A 344 24.39 -14.42 -4.70
N TYR A 345 24.97 -14.12 -3.54
CA TYR A 345 24.58 -13.02 -2.68
C TYR A 345 24.99 -11.65 -3.25
N ASP A 346 26.04 -11.58 -4.07
CA ASP A 346 26.60 -10.33 -4.61
C ASP A 346 26.08 -9.92 -6.01
N ASN A 347 25.59 -10.89 -6.80
CA ASN A 347 25.29 -10.78 -8.24
C ASN A 347 26.54 -10.80 -9.15
N ASP A 348 27.68 -11.37 -8.72
CA ASP A 348 28.91 -11.48 -9.53
C ASP A 348 29.72 -12.77 -9.26
N ASP A 349 29.02 -13.91 -9.04
CA ASP A 349 29.60 -15.26 -8.84
C ASP A 349 30.32 -15.43 -7.48
N GLY A 350 29.89 -14.69 -6.44
CA GLY A 350 30.53 -14.68 -5.12
C GLY A 350 30.43 -16.00 -4.32
N GLU A 351 31.59 -16.43 -3.80
CA GLU A 351 31.84 -17.61 -2.96
C GLU A 351 31.01 -17.60 -1.66
N ILE A 352 30.17 -18.61 -1.45
CA ILE A 352 29.28 -18.69 -0.28
C ILE A 352 30.06 -19.34 0.87
N GLU A 353 30.66 -18.52 1.73
CA GLU A 353 31.38 -19.00 2.91
C GLU A 353 30.42 -19.21 4.12
N VAL A 354 30.40 -20.41 4.69
CA VAL A 354 29.50 -20.78 5.81
C VAL A 354 30.23 -21.53 6.93
N PHE A 355 30.17 -20.98 8.15
CA PHE A 355 30.71 -21.63 9.34
C PHE A 355 29.60 -22.19 10.25
N VAL A 356 29.76 -23.44 10.68
CA VAL A 356 28.94 -24.04 11.75
C VAL A 356 29.76 -24.20 13.04
N HIS A 357 29.09 -24.46 14.16
CA HIS A 357 29.71 -24.61 15.49
C HIS A 357 30.49 -23.36 15.99
N ALA A 358 30.13 -22.16 15.51
CA ALA A 358 30.72 -20.90 15.92
C ALA A 358 30.26 -20.48 17.33
N THR A 359 31.13 -19.85 18.14
CA THR A 359 30.75 -19.35 19.47
C THR A 359 29.98 -18.02 19.39
N ILE A 360 28.72 -18.11 18.96
CA ILE A 360 27.69 -17.06 18.98
C ILE A 360 26.43 -17.54 19.73
N ASP A 361 25.46 -16.66 19.97
CA ASP A 361 24.20 -17.01 20.63
C ASP A 361 23.12 -17.52 19.64
N ASN A 362 23.31 -17.30 18.33
CA ASN A 362 22.31 -17.46 17.26
C ASN A 362 22.93 -17.85 15.89
N ALA A 363 22.42 -17.29 14.79
CA ALA A 363 23.09 -17.24 13.48
C ALA A 363 23.38 -15.78 13.10
N SER A 364 24.28 -15.52 12.16
CA SER A 364 24.47 -14.18 11.59
C SER A 364 25.22 -14.18 10.26
N TRP A 365 24.77 -13.38 9.31
CA TRP A 365 25.61 -12.78 8.28
C TRP A 365 26.70 -11.87 8.90
N VAL A 366 27.90 -11.94 8.34
CA VAL A 366 29.05 -11.09 8.68
C VAL A 366 29.64 -10.56 7.39
N GLY A 367 29.26 -9.33 7.03
CA GLY A 367 29.71 -8.63 5.82
C GLY A 367 30.45 -7.32 6.08
N GLY A 368 31.02 -6.75 5.01
CA GLY A 368 31.49 -5.35 5.00
C GLY A 368 32.82 -5.08 5.71
N SER A 369 33.58 -6.12 6.06
CA SER A 369 35.04 -6.02 6.25
C SER A 369 35.77 -6.43 4.96
N ILE A 370 37.09 -6.23 4.89
CA ILE A 370 37.85 -6.71 3.72
C ILE A 370 37.95 -8.22 3.83
N ASP A 371 37.46 -8.91 2.80
CA ASP A 371 37.51 -10.35 2.60
C ASP A 371 36.85 -11.11 3.80
N CYS A 372 35.61 -10.69 4.13
CA CYS A 372 34.75 -11.22 5.19
C CYS A 372 33.28 -10.98 4.79
N ASP A 373 32.68 -11.89 4.03
CA ASP A 373 31.28 -11.80 3.56
C ASP A 373 30.64 -13.21 3.69
N LEU A 374 30.43 -13.63 4.94
CA LEU A 374 30.15 -15.03 5.33
C LEU A 374 28.90 -15.18 6.20
N ILE A 375 28.39 -16.41 6.32
CA ILE A 375 27.34 -16.79 7.29
C ILE A 375 27.97 -17.64 8.41
N GLN A 376 27.61 -17.39 9.67
CA GLN A 376 28.04 -18.23 10.81
C GLN A 376 26.83 -18.68 11.66
N PHE A 377 26.88 -19.92 12.16
CA PHE A 377 25.84 -20.57 12.98
C PHE A 377 26.40 -21.15 14.28
N ALA A 378 25.67 -20.96 15.40
CA ALA A 378 25.86 -21.75 16.61
C ALA A 378 25.13 -23.12 16.54
N ASP A 379 25.53 -24.05 17.42
CA ASP A 379 24.91 -25.38 17.58
C ASP A 379 23.37 -25.33 17.58
N GLY A 380 22.76 -26.09 16.67
CA GLY A 380 21.31 -26.26 16.55
C GLY A 380 20.55 -25.11 15.88
N TRP A 381 21.21 -24.08 15.36
CA TRP A 381 20.56 -22.95 14.68
C TRP A 381 20.37 -23.14 13.17
N VAL A 382 20.93 -24.20 12.56
CA VAL A 382 20.83 -24.38 11.11
C VAL A 382 19.42 -24.83 10.71
N ALA A 383 18.69 -23.95 10.04
CA ALA A 383 17.39 -24.18 9.42
C ALA A 383 17.34 -23.46 8.06
N TYR A 384 16.48 -23.92 7.13
CA TYR A 384 16.49 -23.42 5.75
C TYR A 384 16.05 -21.96 5.63
N ASP A 385 15.01 -21.59 6.38
CA ASP A 385 14.49 -20.22 6.43
C ASP A 385 15.51 -19.27 7.10
N ILE A 386 16.20 -19.71 8.16
CA ILE A 386 17.30 -18.96 8.76
C ILE A 386 18.48 -18.81 7.78
N MET A 387 18.86 -19.86 7.04
CA MET A 387 19.90 -19.75 6.01
C MET A 387 19.53 -18.71 4.95
N VAL A 388 18.29 -18.70 4.46
CA VAL A 388 17.83 -17.70 3.50
C VAL A 388 17.74 -16.30 4.13
N HIS A 389 17.36 -16.19 5.42
CA HIS A 389 17.39 -14.93 6.17
C HIS A 389 18.81 -14.34 6.19
N GLU A 390 19.82 -15.08 6.67
CA GLU A 390 21.21 -14.62 6.69
C GLU A 390 21.75 -14.31 5.27
N PHE A 391 21.49 -15.17 4.29
CA PHE A 391 21.86 -14.93 2.89
C PHE A 391 21.22 -13.64 2.33
N THR A 392 20.02 -13.28 2.79
CA THR A 392 19.37 -12.03 2.39
C THR A 392 20.13 -10.82 2.91
N HIS A 393 20.81 -10.89 4.07
CA HIS A 393 21.66 -9.79 4.53
C HIS A 393 22.86 -9.57 3.60
N GLY A 394 23.47 -10.61 3.05
CA GLY A 394 24.45 -10.49 1.97
C GLY A 394 23.88 -9.84 0.70
N VAL A 395 22.69 -10.27 0.26
CA VAL A 395 21.92 -9.63 -0.84
C VAL A 395 21.59 -8.15 -0.54
N MET A 396 21.61 -7.75 0.72
CA MET A 396 21.37 -6.38 1.19
C MET A 396 22.66 -5.56 1.35
N ASP A 397 23.80 -6.13 1.70
CA ASP A 397 25.06 -5.38 1.62
C ASP A 397 25.43 -5.08 0.16
N PHE A 398 25.21 -6.03 -0.74
CA PHE A 398 25.49 -5.92 -2.17
C PHE A 398 24.30 -5.31 -2.96
N ARG A 399 23.73 -4.22 -2.42
CA ARG A 399 22.80 -3.30 -3.09
C ARG A 399 23.58 -2.23 -3.89
N PRO A 400 23.03 -1.66 -4.98
CA PRO A 400 23.67 -0.58 -5.76
C PRO A 400 23.67 0.79 -5.03
N THR A 401 23.37 0.79 -3.74
CA THR A 401 23.13 1.97 -2.89
C THR A 401 23.79 1.76 -1.53
N SER A 402 23.98 2.84 -0.75
CA SER A 402 24.66 2.72 0.55
C SER A 402 23.86 1.88 1.54
N SER A 403 24.52 0.91 2.20
CA SER A 403 23.98 0.01 3.22
C SER A 403 23.11 0.72 4.28
N LEU A 404 22.08 0.04 4.77
CA LEU A 404 21.27 0.52 5.89
C LEU A 404 22.11 0.52 7.19
N PRO A 405 22.00 1.56 8.03
CA PRO A 405 22.42 1.47 9.41
C PRO A 405 21.55 0.43 10.13
N TYR A 406 22.12 -0.70 10.55
CA TYR A 406 21.41 -1.77 11.26
C TYR A 406 20.95 -1.30 12.67
N LYS A 407 19.86 -0.53 12.69
CA LYS A 407 19.36 0.19 13.87
C LYS A 407 17.93 0.72 13.69
N ASN A 408 17.11 0.75 14.74
CA ASN A 408 15.76 1.32 14.75
C ASN A 408 14.91 0.79 13.56
N GLN A 409 14.14 1.66 12.88
CA GLN A 409 13.40 1.31 11.65
C GLN A 409 14.30 0.89 10.48
N GLN A 410 15.53 1.39 10.36
CA GLN A 410 16.46 0.97 9.31
C GLN A 410 16.80 -0.52 9.45
N GLY A 411 17.19 -0.94 10.66
CA GLY A 411 17.48 -2.36 10.95
C GLY A 411 16.23 -3.22 10.93
N ALA A 412 15.10 -2.75 11.48
CA ALA A 412 13.84 -3.49 11.45
C ALA A 412 13.26 -3.68 10.03
N LEU A 413 13.57 -2.78 9.09
CA LEU A 413 13.29 -2.95 7.66
C LEU A 413 14.18 -4.04 7.06
N GLU A 414 15.46 -4.07 7.44
CA GLU A 414 16.41 -5.07 6.97
C GLU A 414 16.04 -6.48 7.46
N GLU A 415 15.79 -6.64 8.76
CA GLU A 415 15.22 -7.85 9.37
C GLU A 415 13.95 -8.33 8.66
N SER A 416 13.02 -7.42 8.38
CA SER A 416 11.76 -7.78 7.75
C SER A 416 11.93 -8.18 6.27
N LEU A 417 12.94 -7.64 5.59
CA LEU A 417 13.28 -8.08 4.24
C LEU A 417 13.83 -9.51 4.30
N ALA A 418 14.81 -9.77 5.17
CA ALA A 418 15.36 -11.11 5.36
C ALA A 418 14.30 -12.16 5.71
N ASP A 419 13.42 -11.85 6.68
CA ASP A 419 12.23 -12.66 6.98
C ASP A 419 11.28 -12.83 5.79
N THR A 420 11.10 -11.80 4.95
CA THR A 420 10.22 -11.89 3.78
C THR A 420 10.80 -12.82 2.72
N PHE A 421 12.11 -12.82 2.47
CA PHE A 421 12.72 -13.75 1.50
C PHE A 421 12.77 -15.18 2.04
N ALA A 422 13.03 -15.35 3.34
CA ALA A 422 12.87 -16.64 4.02
C ALA A 422 11.44 -17.19 3.90
N TYR A 423 10.39 -16.38 4.15
CA TYR A 423 8.98 -16.73 3.93
C TYR A 423 8.62 -17.05 2.46
N LEU A 424 9.42 -16.59 1.50
CA LEU A 424 9.26 -16.89 0.07
C LEU A 424 9.99 -18.18 -0.34
N ALA A 425 10.97 -18.62 0.45
CA ALA A 425 11.74 -19.84 0.26
C ALA A 425 11.11 -21.03 0.98
N ASP A 426 10.95 -20.95 2.31
CA ASP A 426 10.08 -21.85 3.08
C ASP A 426 8.69 -21.21 3.22
N PRO A 427 7.63 -21.84 2.68
CA PRO A 427 6.32 -21.20 2.62
C PRO A 427 5.54 -21.15 3.96
N GLY A 428 6.15 -21.53 5.09
CA GLY A 428 5.59 -21.50 6.45
C GLY A 428 5.07 -20.14 6.96
N CYS A 429 4.79 -20.07 8.27
CA CYS A 429 4.33 -18.84 8.95
C CYS A 429 5.12 -18.52 10.23
N LEU A 430 5.97 -19.43 10.67
CA LEU A 430 6.93 -19.21 11.74
C LEU A 430 8.30 -18.94 11.10
N MET A 431 9.24 -18.46 11.90
CA MET A 431 10.65 -18.39 11.53
C MET A 431 11.45 -19.22 12.54
N GLY A 432 12.32 -20.12 12.06
CA GLY A 432 13.20 -20.96 12.85
C GLY A 432 12.54 -22.19 13.50
N GLU A 433 11.37 -22.66 13.04
CA GLU A 433 10.69 -23.82 13.67
C GLU A 433 11.52 -25.11 13.68
N ASP A 434 12.42 -25.27 12.70
CA ASP A 434 13.26 -26.45 12.52
C ASP A 434 14.61 -26.36 13.25
N THR A 435 14.88 -25.26 13.98
CA THR A 435 16.03 -25.12 14.89
C THR A 435 15.84 -25.92 16.18
N ALA A 436 16.92 -26.17 16.93
CA ALA A 436 16.87 -26.83 18.23
C ALA A 436 16.14 -26.00 19.31
N GLY A 437 16.05 -24.67 19.14
CA GLY A 437 15.24 -23.79 20.00
C GLY A 437 13.75 -23.80 19.66
N GLY A 438 13.41 -24.15 18.41
CA GLY A 438 12.09 -23.91 17.83
C GLY A 438 11.92 -22.44 17.42
N ALA A 439 10.72 -22.12 16.90
CA ALA A 439 10.47 -20.84 16.25
C ALA A 439 10.77 -19.61 17.12
N ILE A 440 11.37 -18.59 16.50
CA ILE A 440 11.76 -17.31 17.12
C ILE A 440 10.80 -16.16 16.80
N ARG A 441 10.10 -16.20 15.66
CA ARG A 441 9.14 -15.18 15.19
C ARG A 441 7.93 -15.83 14.51
N ASN A 442 6.86 -15.06 14.29
CA ASN A 442 5.68 -15.46 13.49
C ASN A 442 5.41 -14.43 12.40
N PHE A 443 5.88 -14.69 11.19
CA PHE A 443 5.76 -13.80 10.04
C PHE A 443 4.32 -13.40 9.72
N CYS A 444 3.40 -14.37 9.78
CA CYS A 444 2.00 -14.18 9.38
C CYS A 444 1.17 -13.42 10.43
N ASN A 445 1.53 -13.56 11.71
CA ASN A 445 0.84 -12.96 12.85
C ASN A 445 1.83 -12.68 14.01
N PRO A 446 2.62 -11.59 13.94
CA PRO A 446 3.70 -11.30 14.89
C PRO A 446 3.21 -11.16 16.34
N ALA A 447 2.05 -10.52 16.52
CA ALA A 447 1.40 -10.33 17.82
C ALA A 447 0.87 -11.63 18.46
N ALA A 448 1.02 -12.79 17.81
CA ALA A 448 0.65 -14.08 18.39
C ALA A 448 1.56 -14.44 19.57
N SER A 449 0.97 -14.94 20.66
CA SER A 449 1.71 -15.61 21.73
C SER A 449 2.37 -16.90 21.18
N PRO A 450 3.64 -17.21 21.49
CA PRO A 450 4.49 -16.58 22.52
C PRO A 450 5.29 -15.34 22.10
N PHE A 451 5.33 -15.01 20.81
CA PHE A 451 6.22 -13.99 20.22
C PHE A 451 5.90 -12.57 20.69
N LEU A 452 4.66 -12.13 20.49
CA LEU A 452 4.15 -10.81 20.90
C LEU A 452 4.89 -9.62 20.26
N ASP A 453 5.44 -9.81 19.06
CA ASP A 453 6.05 -8.73 18.29
C ASP A 453 4.97 -7.76 17.76
N PRO A 454 5.24 -6.44 17.68
CA PRO A 454 4.31 -5.47 17.11
C PRO A 454 3.90 -5.82 15.67
N ASP A 455 2.59 -5.83 15.39
CA ASP A 455 2.05 -6.05 14.04
C ASP A 455 1.53 -4.77 13.36
N ARG A 456 1.63 -3.61 14.04
CA ARG A 456 1.25 -2.28 13.56
C ARG A 456 2.00 -1.15 14.31
N MET A 457 2.00 0.05 13.75
CA MET A 457 2.82 1.18 14.25
C MET A 457 2.44 1.72 15.64
N SER A 458 1.19 1.59 16.09
CA SER A 458 0.76 1.99 17.44
C SER A 458 1.51 1.25 18.54
N ASP A 459 1.95 0.03 18.24
CA ASP A 459 2.64 -0.89 19.15
C ASP A 459 4.18 -0.80 19.00
N PHE A 460 4.71 0.10 18.15
CA PHE A 460 6.15 0.22 17.85
C PHE A 460 7.00 0.38 19.13
N LEU A 461 7.94 -0.55 19.33
CA LEU A 461 8.79 -0.61 20.51
C LEU A 461 9.95 0.39 20.43
N VAL A 462 9.75 1.57 21.03
CA VAL A 462 10.83 2.55 21.23
C VAL A 462 11.75 2.08 22.37
N THR A 463 12.91 1.51 22.00
CA THR A 463 13.91 0.97 22.95
C THR A 463 15.34 1.38 22.57
N SER A 464 16.30 1.04 23.43
CA SER A 464 17.74 1.09 23.12
C SER A 464 18.44 -0.27 23.25
N ALA A 465 17.72 -1.31 23.70
CA ALA A 465 18.13 -2.70 23.52
C ALA A 465 17.97 -3.10 22.06
N ASP A 466 18.57 -4.22 21.65
CA ASP A 466 18.37 -4.81 20.32
C ASP A 466 18.52 -3.80 19.15
N HIS A 467 19.58 -2.99 19.19
CA HIS A 467 19.82 -1.90 18.24
C HIS A 467 18.62 -0.94 18.01
N GLY A 468 17.70 -0.81 18.97
CA GLY A 468 16.44 -0.07 18.80
C GLY A 468 15.22 -0.94 18.51
N GLY A 469 15.27 -2.24 18.86
CA GLY A 469 14.22 -3.22 18.63
C GLY A 469 14.14 -3.63 17.16
N VAL A 470 15.27 -3.97 16.53
CA VAL A 470 15.29 -4.36 15.11
C VAL A 470 14.55 -5.67 14.87
N HIS A 471 14.86 -6.71 15.65
CA HIS A 471 14.24 -8.04 15.53
C HIS A 471 12.78 -8.04 16.00
N THR A 472 12.38 -7.09 16.86
CA THR A 472 10.99 -6.95 17.34
C THR A 472 10.14 -6.11 16.39
N ASN A 473 10.59 -4.93 15.98
CA ASN A 473 9.78 -4.03 15.14
C ASN A 473 9.67 -4.49 13.68
N CYS A 474 10.45 -5.50 13.26
CA CYS A 474 10.31 -6.13 11.94
C CYS A 474 8.91 -6.75 11.72
N GLY A 475 8.23 -7.15 12.80
CA GLY A 475 6.87 -7.71 12.77
C GLY A 475 5.88 -6.83 11.99
N ILE A 476 5.96 -5.51 12.12
CA ILE A 476 5.08 -4.54 11.46
C ILE A 476 5.16 -4.68 9.93
N LEU A 477 6.38 -4.86 9.40
CA LEU A 477 6.62 -5.02 7.96
C LEU A 477 6.43 -6.47 7.48
N ASN A 478 6.72 -7.47 8.31
CA ASN A 478 6.39 -8.87 8.05
C ASN A 478 4.87 -9.06 7.87
N ARG A 479 4.10 -8.42 8.76
CA ARG A 479 2.65 -8.36 8.69
C ARG A 479 2.17 -7.72 7.39
N ALA A 480 2.73 -6.58 6.99
CA ALA A 480 2.41 -5.94 5.70
C ALA A 480 2.72 -6.87 4.51
N ALA A 481 3.89 -7.51 4.49
CA ALA A 481 4.31 -8.45 3.44
C ALA A 481 3.35 -9.66 3.35
N TYR A 482 2.99 -10.26 4.48
CA TYR A 482 1.98 -11.33 4.55
C TYR A 482 0.63 -10.87 3.99
N LEU A 483 0.16 -9.67 4.37
CA LEU A 483 -1.10 -9.12 3.89
C LEU A 483 -1.09 -8.90 2.37
N ILE A 484 0.00 -8.34 1.81
CA ILE A 484 0.20 -8.19 0.34
C ILE A 484 0.09 -9.54 -0.38
N ALA A 485 0.73 -10.59 0.16
CA ALA A 485 0.76 -11.90 -0.49
C ALA A 485 -0.56 -12.68 -0.36
N GLN A 486 -1.20 -12.68 0.81
CA GLN A 486 -2.24 -13.67 1.16
C GLN A 486 -3.60 -13.07 1.57
N TYR A 487 -3.68 -11.79 1.95
CA TYR A 487 -4.94 -11.24 2.45
C TYR A 487 -5.86 -10.80 1.32
N ASN A 488 -7.13 -11.17 1.42
CA ASN A 488 -8.15 -10.79 0.45
C ASN A 488 -9.02 -9.68 1.03
N PHE A 489 -8.74 -8.43 0.63
CA PHE A 489 -9.52 -7.25 1.01
C PHE A 489 -10.94 -7.22 0.38
N GLY A 490 -11.30 -8.19 -0.46
CA GLY A 490 -12.64 -8.33 -1.06
C GLY A 490 -12.92 -7.39 -2.25
N LEU A 491 -12.12 -6.32 -2.40
CA LEU A 491 -12.27 -5.33 -3.47
C LEU A 491 -12.25 -5.96 -4.87
N PHE A 492 -13.19 -5.53 -5.71
CA PHE A 492 -13.36 -5.93 -7.11
C PHE A 492 -13.39 -7.45 -7.35
N GLY A 493 -13.73 -8.25 -6.32
CA GLY A 493 -13.80 -9.72 -6.38
C GLY A 493 -12.48 -10.39 -6.76
N SER A 494 -11.34 -9.71 -6.55
CA SER A 494 -10.03 -10.19 -6.99
C SER A 494 -9.28 -10.94 -5.88
N PRO A 495 -8.43 -11.93 -6.22
CA PRO A 495 -7.62 -12.64 -5.24
C PRO A 495 -6.44 -11.77 -4.74
N PRO A 496 -5.78 -12.18 -3.62
CA PRO A 496 -4.50 -11.63 -3.19
C PRO A 496 -3.42 -11.67 -4.28
N LEU A 497 -2.35 -10.88 -4.14
CA LEU A 497 -1.30 -10.82 -5.18
C LEU A 497 -0.48 -12.12 -5.28
N GLY A 498 -0.33 -12.88 -4.20
CA GLY A 498 0.38 -14.14 -4.13
C GLY A 498 1.90 -13.98 -3.94
N LYS A 499 2.54 -15.02 -3.34
CA LYS A 499 3.97 -15.02 -2.98
C LYS A 499 4.90 -14.62 -4.14
N ILE A 500 4.69 -15.12 -5.37
CA ILE A 500 5.50 -14.74 -6.55
C ILE A 500 5.53 -13.22 -6.76
N LYS A 501 4.39 -12.54 -6.62
CA LYS A 501 4.26 -11.11 -6.89
C LYS A 501 4.83 -10.26 -5.76
N LEU A 502 4.64 -10.69 -4.50
CA LEU A 502 5.33 -10.12 -3.35
C LEU A 502 6.85 -10.14 -3.57
N GLY A 503 7.43 -11.31 -3.84
CA GLY A 503 8.88 -11.45 -4.01
C GLY A 503 9.44 -10.59 -5.13
N LYS A 504 8.80 -10.60 -6.32
CA LYS A 504 9.23 -9.75 -7.44
C LYS A 504 9.14 -8.26 -7.11
N LEU A 505 8.08 -7.83 -6.41
CA LEU A 505 7.88 -6.45 -6.00
C LEU A 505 8.92 -6.00 -4.98
N TYR A 506 9.13 -6.79 -3.92
CA TYR A 506 10.08 -6.48 -2.85
C TYR A 506 11.52 -6.48 -3.38
N TYR A 507 11.94 -7.52 -4.11
CA TYR A 507 13.27 -7.59 -4.73
C TYR A 507 13.52 -6.38 -5.65
N SER A 508 12.52 -5.99 -6.44
CA SER A 508 12.63 -4.81 -7.29
C SER A 508 12.57 -3.47 -6.56
N ALA A 509 12.06 -3.41 -5.32
CA ALA A 509 12.04 -2.20 -4.51
C ALA A 509 13.33 -2.03 -3.68
N MET A 510 13.99 -3.13 -3.30
CA MET A 510 15.26 -3.12 -2.55
C MET A 510 16.36 -2.30 -3.23
N ALA A 511 16.42 -2.33 -4.57
CA ALA A 511 17.39 -1.57 -5.35
C ALA A 511 17.28 -0.03 -5.18
N GLY A 512 16.15 0.47 -4.65
CA GLY A 512 15.95 1.89 -4.35
C GLY A 512 16.22 2.30 -2.89
N ILE A 513 16.51 1.35 -1.99
CA ILE A 513 16.80 1.60 -0.56
C ILE A 513 18.02 2.51 -0.43
N THR A 514 18.03 3.40 0.57
CA THR A 514 19.21 4.17 0.95
C THR A 514 19.34 4.21 2.46
N SER A 515 20.52 4.58 2.97
CA SER A 515 20.84 4.60 4.41
C SER A 515 19.96 5.51 5.28
N GLY A 516 19.11 6.34 4.66
CA GLY A 516 18.11 7.17 5.34
C GLY A 516 16.71 6.56 5.48
N TYR A 517 16.39 5.44 4.82
CA TYR A 517 15.03 4.90 4.72
C TYR A 517 14.37 4.66 6.08
N GLN A 518 13.11 5.04 6.19
CA GLN A 518 12.17 4.68 7.25
C GLN A 518 11.08 3.75 6.71
N PHE A 519 10.23 3.20 7.57
CA PHE A 519 9.13 2.31 7.16
C PHE A 519 8.19 2.99 6.15
N ILE A 520 7.99 4.31 6.28
CA ILE A 520 7.19 5.12 5.34
C ILE A 520 7.85 5.24 3.96
N ASP A 521 9.18 5.31 3.87
CA ASP A 521 9.90 5.33 2.58
C ASP A 521 9.80 3.98 1.87
N TRP A 522 9.92 2.89 2.64
CA TRP A 522 9.70 1.54 2.12
C TRP A 522 8.26 1.36 1.60
N ARG A 523 7.26 1.74 2.40
CA ARG A 523 5.83 1.78 2.01
C ARG A 523 5.66 2.52 0.69
N ASN A 524 6.19 3.73 0.59
CA ASN A 524 6.05 4.57 -0.60
C ASN A 524 6.78 3.98 -1.83
N ALA A 525 7.96 3.39 -1.67
CA ALA A 525 8.70 2.73 -2.76
C ALA A 525 7.96 1.50 -3.31
N VAL A 526 7.46 0.64 -2.41
CA VAL A 526 6.71 -0.59 -2.76
C VAL A 526 5.36 -0.23 -3.40
N VAL A 527 4.62 0.74 -2.84
CA VAL A 527 3.38 1.27 -3.43
C VAL A 527 3.63 1.84 -4.83
N ALA A 528 4.64 2.70 -5.00
CA ALA A 528 4.95 3.33 -6.28
C ALA A 528 5.32 2.28 -7.36
N ARG A 529 6.09 1.26 -7.00
CA ARG A 529 6.46 0.17 -7.93
C ARG A 529 5.25 -0.70 -8.30
N ALA A 530 4.40 -1.03 -7.34
CA ALA A 530 3.16 -1.77 -7.59
C ALA A 530 2.18 -0.98 -8.48
N ALA A 531 2.00 0.32 -8.22
CA ALA A 531 1.17 1.20 -9.03
C ALA A 531 1.72 1.33 -10.47
N GLN A 532 3.03 1.53 -10.64
CA GLN A 532 3.69 1.57 -11.95
C GLN A 532 3.48 0.28 -12.75
N TRP A 533 3.58 -0.89 -12.12
CA TRP A 533 3.33 -2.17 -12.78
C TRP A 533 1.86 -2.39 -13.10
N SER A 534 0.95 -1.94 -12.24
CA SER A 534 -0.50 -1.96 -12.45
C SER A 534 -0.90 -1.14 -13.69
N GLN A 535 -0.41 0.11 -13.77
CA GLN A 535 -0.68 1.04 -14.87
C GLN A 535 -0.11 0.56 -16.21
N ASN A 536 1.09 -0.02 -16.19
CA ASN A 536 1.74 -0.55 -17.39
C ASN A 536 1.31 -1.97 -17.77
N GLY A 537 0.53 -2.67 -16.93
CA GLY A 537 0.14 -4.07 -17.12
C GLY A 537 1.31 -5.06 -17.09
N THR A 538 2.41 -4.73 -16.42
CA THR A 538 3.65 -5.53 -16.42
C THR A 538 3.74 -6.48 -15.21
N HIS A 539 4.63 -7.48 -15.30
CA HIS A 539 4.92 -8.48 -14.25
C HIS A 539 3.69 -9.27 -13.71
N GLY A 540 2.55 -9.23 -14.42
CA GLY A 540 1.31 -9.90 -14.02
C GLY A 540 0.52 -9.16 -12.92
N PHE A 541 0.76 -7.87 -12.71
CA PHE A 541 0.04 -7.06 -11.74
C PHE A 541 -1.33 -6.63 -12.30
N PRO A 542 -2.46 -6.87 -11.59
CA PRO A 542 -3.76 -6.32 -11.99
C PRO A 542 -3.79 -4.78 -11.84
N PRO A 543 -4.72 -4.07 -12.52
CA PRO A 543 -4.78 -2.60 -12.53
C PRO A 543 -4.90 -1.92 -11.15
N HIS A 544 -5.40 -2.66 -10.16
CA HIS A 544 -5.65 -2.25 -8.78
C HIS A 544 -4.65 -2.84 -7.77
N ALA A 545 -3.50 -3.37 -8.22
CA ALA A 545 -2.50 -3.94 -7.31
C ALA A 545 -1.81 -2.89 -6.40
N GLY A 546 -1.64 -1.66 -6.89
CA GLY A 546 -1.13 -0.56 -6.05
C GLY A 546 -2.01 -0.28 -4.83
N CYS A 547 -3.34 -0.32 -5.02
CA CYS A 547 -4.34 -0.15 -3.98
C CYS A 547 -4.28 -1.27 -2.92
N PHE A 548 -4.22 -2.54 -3.34
CA PHE A 548 -4.01 -3.66 -2.39
C PHE A 548 -2.72 -3.53 -1.56
N VAL A 549 -1.65 -2.98 -2.16
CA VAL A 549 -0.40 -2.72 -1.44
C VAL A 549 -0.56 -1.57 -0.45
N ARG A 550 -1.23 -0.47 -0.81
CA ARG A 550 -1.58 0.62 0.13
C ARG A 550 -2.38 0.10 1.32
N MET A 551 -3.46 -0.66 1.07
CA MET A 551 -4.29 -1.23 2.14
C MET A 551 -3.51 -2.13 3.10
N ALA A 552 -2.58 -2.95 2.59
CA ALA A 552 -1.76 -3.82 3.41
C ALA A 552 -0.80 -3.06 4.33
N PHE A 553 -0.24 -1.93 3.88
CA PHE A 553 0.52 -1.03 4.75
C PHE A 553 -0.38 -0.23 5.70
N ALA A 554 -1.54 0.26 5.25
CA ALA A 554 -2.51 0.95 6.10
C ALA A 554 -3.04 0.06 7.24
N THR A 555 -3.21 -1.24 6.99
CA THR A 555 -3.61 -2.25 8.01
C THR A 555 -2.58 -2.40 9.13
N VAL A 556 -1.31 -2.05 8.89
CA VAL A 556 -0.24 -2.00 9.91
C VAL A 556 0.10 -0.56 10.33
N GLU A 557 -0.80 0.39 10.04
CA GLU A 557 -0.69 1.81 10.36
C GLU A 557 0.53 2.50 9.70
N LEU A 558 0.88 2.06 8.47
CA LEU A 558 1.92 2.66 7.62
C LEU A 558 1.34 3.41 6.41
N GLY A 559 1.34 4.73 6.55
CA GLY A 559 0.69 5.72 5.70
C GLY A 559 0.26 6.88 6.59
N ASP A 560 -0.47 7.86 6.07
CA ASP A 560 -0.92 8.99 6.90
C ASP A 560 -2.12 8.65 7.80
N GLY A 561 -2.68 7.42 7.70
CA GLY A 561 -3.70 6.88 8.62
C GLY A 561 -4.92 6.21 7.97
N GLY A 562 -5.10 6.30 6.65
CA GLY A 562 -6.27 5.73 5.94
C GLY A 562 -5.95 4.59 4.99
N THR A 563 -7.00 3.89 4.60
CA THR A 563 -7.06 3.01 3.43
C THR A 563 -6.97 3.79 2.12
N ASP A 564 -6.94 3.09 0.99
CA ASP A 564 -7.25 3.59 -0.36
C ASP A 564 -8.41 2.69 -0.81
N THR A 565 -9.64 3.15 -0.63
CA THR A 565 -10.85 2.31 -0.69
C THR A 565 -11.48 2.31 -2.07
N ASP A 566 -11.40 3.43 -2.80
CA ASP A 566 -11.89 3.54 -4.17
C ASP A 566 -10.81 3.21 -5.23
N CYS A 567 -9.54 3.17 -4.82
CA CYS A 567 -8.36 2.89 -5.62
C CYS A 567 -7.96 4.00 -6.62
N ASP A 568 -8.25 5.27 -6.34
CA ASP A 568 -7.75 6.41 -7.14
C ASP A 568 -6.22 6.60 -7.01
N GLY A 569 -5.64 6.17 -5.89
CA GLY A 569 -4.21 6.23 -5.60
C GLY A 569 -3.79 7.39 -4.70
N ILE A 570 -4.72 8.08 -4.04
CA ILE A 570 -4.58 8.87 -2.82
C ILE A 570 -4.92 7.93 -1.63
N ASP A 571 -4.66 8.33 -0.38
CA ASP A 571 -5.17 7.60 0.80
C ASP A 571 -6.46 8.32 1.27
N ASP A 572 -7.55 7.63 1.60
CA ASP A 572 -8.92 8.16 1.79
C ASP A 572 -8.99 9.43 2.68
N ILE A 573 -8.17 9.45 3.74
CA ILE A 573 -8.01 10.55 4.71
C ILE A 573 -7.36 11.83 4.14
N LEU A 574 -6.80 11.76 2.92
CA LEU A 574 -6.15 12.84 2.19
C LEU A 574 -7.06 13.33 1.06
N HIS A 575 -8.38 13.30 1.24
CA HIS A 575 -9.34 13.95 0.35
C HIS A 575 -9.08 15.46 0.28
N PHE A 576 -8.20 15.85 -0.66
CA PHE A 576 -8.09 17.20 -1.21
C PHE A 576 -9.19 17.46 -2.27
N HIS A 577 -10.26 16.67 -2.22
CA HIS A 577 -11.45 16.81 -3.03
C HIS A 577 -12.54 17.53 -2.21
N ASP A 578 -13.25 18.39 -2.94
CA ASP A 578 -14.44 19.15 -2.54
C ASP A 578 -15.63 18.25 -2.89
N ASP A 579 -15.95 17.31 -1.99
CA ASP A 579 -16.79 16.12 -2.28
C ASP A 579 -18.28 16.45 -2.39
N ASP A 580 -18.74 17.46 -1.65
CA ASP A 580 -20.10 17.99 -1.69
C ASP A 580 -20.26 19.26 -2.57
N GLY A 581 -19.15 19.94 -2.87
CA GLY A 581 -19.07 21.12 -3.75
C GLY A 581 -19.18 22.47 -3.04
N ASP A 582 -18.88 22.54 -1.74
CA ASP A 582 -18.97 23.73 -0.89
C ASP A 582 -17.82 24.74 -1.11
N GLY A 583 -16.64 24.27 -1.51
CA GLY A 583 -15.43 25.08 -1.80
C GLY A 583 -14.36 25.13 -0.70
N VAL A 584 -14.55 24.39 0.40
CA VAL A 584 -13.57 24.00 1.42
C VAL A 584 -13.02 22.60 1.06
N VAL A 585 -11.92 22.15 1.69
CA VAL A 585 -11.29 20.84 1.37
C VAL A 585 -10.50 20.23 2.54
N GLY A 586 -10.62 18.91 2.71
CA GLY A 586 -9.78 18.10 3.58
C GLY A 586 -9.79 18.53 5.05
N LEU A 587 -8.62 18.56 5.72
CA LEU A 587 -8.49 18.92 7.14
C LEU A 587 -8.80 20.40 7.49
N ALA A 588 -9.43 21.14 6.59
CA ALA A 588 -9.98 22.47 6.83
C ALA A 588 -11.52 22.49 6.72
N ASP A 589 -12.13 21.34 6.47
CA ASP A 589 -13.56 21.11 6.33
C ASP A 589 -14.07 20.29 7.53
N ASN A 590 -15.00 20.85 8.30
CA ASN A 590 -15.62 20.20 9.46
C ASN A 590 -16.88 19.37 9.12
N CYS A 591 -17.38 19.40 7.88
CA CYS A 591 -18.40 18.47 7.39
C CYS A 591 -18.08 17.90 5.99
N PRO A 592 -17.05 17.03 5.83
CA PRO A 592 -16.50 16.57 4.54
C PRO A 592 -17.44 15.85 3.54
N LEU A 593 -18.74 15.75 3.82
CA LEU A 593 -19.78 15.15 2.99
C LEU A 593 -21.10 15.97 2.98
N THR A 594 -21.17 17.13 3.66
CA THR A 594 -22.40 17.90 3.89
C THR A 594 -22.21 19.42 3.82
N PHE A 595 -22.14 19.93 2.59
CA PHE A 595 -22.07 21.33 2.13
C PHE A 595 -22.32 22.41 3.21
N ASN A 596 -21.24 23.01 3.75
CA ASN A 596 -21.34 24.07 4.75
C ASN A 596 -20.27 25.20 4.58
N PRO A 597 -20.34 26.05 3.52
CA PRO A 597 -19.25 26.97 3.15
C PRO A 597 -18.92 28.09 4.16
N ASN A 598 -19.68 28.16 5.24
CA ASN A 598 -19.47 29.03 6.39
C ASN A 598 -18.61 28.38 7.49
N GLN A 599 -18.52 27.05 7.52
CA GLN A 599 -17.77 26.25 8.51
C GLN A 599 -18.11 26.73 9.93
N LYS A 600 -19.43 26.75 10.25
CA LYS A 600 -19.90 27.00 11.61
C LYS A 600 -19.77 25.69 12.40
N ASP A 601 -19.50 25.90 13.67
CA ASP A 601 -19.04 25.01 14.72
C ASP A 601 -19.45 25.78 15.98
N SER A 602 -20.60 25.43 16.60
CA SER A 602 -21.20 26.27 17.66
C SER A 602 -20.58 26.02 19.04
N ASP A 603 -20.10 24.80 19.30
CA ASP A 603 -19.48 24.39 20.56
C ASP A 603 -17.94 24.39 20.53
N GLY A 604 -17.33 24.12 19.37
CA GLY A 604 -15.88 23.97 19.17
C GLY A 604 -15.35 22.54 19.20
N ASP A 605 -16.19 21.51 19.04
CA ASP A 605 -15.80 20.09 18.95
C ASP A 605 -14.89 19.81 17.74
N GLY A 606 -15.16 20.47 16.60
CA GLY A 606 -14.49 20.25 15.32
C GLY A 606 -15.32 19.43 14.31
N SER A 607 -16.49 18.95 14.71
CA SER A 607 -17.65 18.74 13.83
C SER A 607 -18.25 20.10 13.41
N GLY A 608 -19.23 20.11 12.50
CA GLY A 608 -19.90 21.35 12.09
C GLY A 608 -21.41 21.23 12.06
N ASP A 609 -22.11 22.36 12.19
CA ASP A 609 -23.58 22.44 12.28
C ASP A 609 -24.36 21.66 11.20
N ALA A 610 -23.73 21.40 10.05
CA ALA A 610 -24.39 20.74 8.94
C ALA A 610 -24.35 19.21 9.04
N CYS A 611 -23.57 18.67 9.98
CA CYS A 611 -23.32 17.25 10.14
C CYS A 611 -23.29 16.77 11.61
N ASP A 612 -23.24 17.68 12.58
CA ASP A 612 -23.55 17.37 13.98
C ASP A 612 -25.06 17.10 14.17
N PRO A 613 -25.46 16.32 15.20
CA PRO A 613 -26.85 16.21 15.65
C PRO A 613 -27.16 16.91 16.99
N ASP A 614 -26.22 17.63 17.60
CA ASP A 614 -26.33 18.38 18.86
C ASP A 614 -25.48 19.68 18.74
N ASP A 615 -25.91 20.61 17.87
CA ASP A 615 -25.15 21.77 17.34
C ASP A 615 -24.34 22.61 18.37
N ASP A 616 -24.73 22.62 19.66
CA ASP A 616 -24.02 23.32 20.76
C ASP A 616 -23.63 22.47 21.98
N ASN A 617 -23.87 21.15 21.93
CA ASN A 617 -23.52 20.16 22.95
C ASN A 617 -24.12 20.40 24.36
N ASP A 618 -25.32 20.99 24.48
CA ASP A 618 -26.05 21.02 25.77
C ASP A 618 -26.54 19.63 26.22
N GLY A 619 -26.66 18.69 25.29
CA GLY A 619 -27.15 17.33 25.49
C GLY A 619 -28.58 17.09 24.97
N LEU A 620 -29.14 18.02 24.20
CA LEU A 620 -30.42 17.95 23.53
C LEU A 620 -30.25 18.15 22.01
N LEU A 621 -30.41 17.06 21.27
CA LEU A 621 -30.37 17.08 19.80
C LEU A 621 -31.27 18.18 19.21
N ASP A 622 -30.79 18.92 18.21
CA ASP A 622 -31.46 20.08 17.58
C ASP A 622 -32.89 19.80 17.04
N THR A 623 -33.26 18.53 16.89
CA THR A 623 -34.64 18.10 16.58
C THR A 623 -35.65 18.20 17.73
N VAL A 624 -35.19 18.47 18.96
CA VAL A 624 -36.00 18.64 20.18
C VAL A 624 -35.64 19.86 21.03
N ASP A 625 -34.53 20.53 20.70
CA ASP A 625 -34.09 21.80 21.30
C ASP A 625 -34.86 23.01 20.74
N ASN A 626 -35.08 24.03 21.57
CA ASN A 626 -35.65 25.34 21.20
C ASN A 626 -34.60 26.44 20.92
N CYS A 627 -33.32 26.24 21.19
CA CYS A 627 -32.22 27.14 20.77
C CYS A 627 -30.96 26.45 20.21
N PRO A 628 -31.04 25.52 19.21
CA PRO A 628 -29.97 24.66 18.68
C PRO A 628 -28.50 25.09 18.65
N GLY A 629 -28.18 26.38 18.59
CA GLY A 629 -26.80 26.87 18.54
C GLY A 629 -26.39 27.78 19.71
N VAL A 630 -27.12 27.76 20.83
CA VAL A 630 -26.98 28.63 22.02
C VAL A 630 -27.30 27.91 23.35
N TYR A 631 -26.51 26.88 23.69
CA TYR A 631 -26.46 26.08 24.93
C TYR A 631 -27.47 26.51 26.02
N ASN A 632 -28.58 25.78 26.16
CA ASN A 632 -29.64 26.10 27.12
C ASN A 632 -30.35 24.84 27.69
N PRO A 633 -29.65 24.01 28.51
CA PRO A 633 -30.13 22.67 28.88
C PRO A 633 -31.30 22.66 29.89
N ASP A 634 -31.84 23.83 30.25
CA ASP A 634 -33.10 23.96 30.97
C ASP A 634 -34.32 24.18 30.05
N GLN A 635 -34.08 24.44 28.76
CA GLN A 635 -35.08 24.65 27.71
C GLN A 635 -36.13 25.70 28.09
N ALA A 636 -35.69 26.75 28.80
CA ALA A 636 -36.55 27.84 29.20
C ALA A 636 -37.18 28.53 27.96
N ASN A 637 -38.48 28.80 28.04
CA ASN A 637 -39.26 29.57 27.07
C ASN A 637 -40.49 30.13 27.82
N VAL A 638 -40.50 31.44 28.06
CA VAL A 638 -41.58 32.14 28.77
C VAL A 638 -42.84 32.29 27.92
N ASP A 639 -42.71 32.48 26.62
CA ASP A 639 -43.77 32.99 25.75
C ASP A 639 -44.32 31.99 24.71
N SER A 640 -43.98 30.69 24.82
CA SER A 640 -44.31 29.46 24.02
C SER A 640 -45.77 29.24 23.57
N HIS A 641 -46.62 30.23 23.77
CA HIS A 641 -47.91 30.44 23.15
C HIS A 641 -47.88 31.37 21.91
N LEU A 642 -46.74 32.00 21.60
CA LEU A 642 -46.56 32.96 20.49
C LEU A 642 -45.71 32.36 19.36
N ASP A 643 -44.51 31.86 19.66
CA ASP A 643 -43.75 30.96 18.79
C ASP A 643 -43.08 29.80 19.57
N ASP A 644 -42.00 29.23 19.02
CA ASP A 644 -41.33 28.00 19.46
C ASP A 644 -39.84 28.23 19.84
N ASP A 645 -39.30 29.46 19.70
CA ASP A 645 -37.87 29.79 19.95
C ASP A 645 -37.60 29.96 21.47
N GLY A 646 -36.45 29.52 22.01
CA GLY A 646 -36.19 29.53 23.47
C GLY A 646 -35.67 30.85 24.06
N ASP A 647 -35.73 30.98 25.40
CA ASP A 647 -35.31 32.18 26.16
C ASP A 647 -33.82 32.54 25.97
N ALA A 648 -32.99 31.63 25.44
CA ALA A 648 -31.58 31.87 25.13
C ALA A 648 -31.33 32.50 23.74
N CYS A 649 -32.28 32.40 22.82
CA CYS A 649 -32.12 32.79 21.41
C CYS A 649 -33.22 33.71 20.86
N ASP A 650 -34.40 33.74 21.49
CA ASP A 650 -35.49 34.66 21.16
C ASP A 650 -35.07 36.15 21.30
N PRO A 651 -35.42 37.04 20.35
CA PRO A 651 -35.18 38.47 20.47
C PRO A 651 -36.26 39.30 21.20
N ASP A 652 -37.47 38.79 21.47
CA ASP A 652 -38.73 39.51 21.74
C ASP A 652 -39.63 38.75 22.77
N LEU A 653 -39.08 38.46 23.96
CA LEU A 653 -39.54 37.60 25.09
C LEU A 653 -41.02 37.65 25.56
N ASP A 654 -41.87 38.47 24.95
CA ASP A 654 -43.31 38.48 25.21
C ASP A 654 -44.18 38.75 23.95
N GLY A 655 -43.55 38.89 22.78
CA GLY A 655 -44.19 39.11 21.49
C GLY A 655 -44.95 40.43 21.33
N ASP A 656 -44.62 41.44 22.14
CA ASP A 656 -44.99 42.85 21.97
C ASP A 656 -44.66 43.39 20.56
N GLY A 657 -43.48 43.00 20.04
CA GLY A 657 -42.91 43.52 18.80
C GLY A 657 -41.69 44.43 19.02
N LEU A 658 -41.03 44.34 20.18
CA LEU A 658 -39.89 45.16 20.58
C LEU A 658 -38.78 44.28 21.16
N SER A 659 -37.61 44.30 20.52
CA SER A 659 -36.50 43.46 20.98
C SER A 659 -36.06 43.83 22.40
N ARG A 660 -35.66 42.86 23.25
CA ARG A 660 -35.21 43.01 24.65
C ARG A 660 -34.47 44.32 24.97
N SER A 661 -33.55 44.75 24.10
CA SER A 661 -32.74 45.98 24.23
C SER A 661 -33.46 47.32 24.02
N GLN A 662 -34.75 47.31 23.67
CA GLN A 662 -35.60 48.46 23.35
C GLN A 662 -36.93 48.46 24.12
N ASP A 663 -37.12 47.47 24.97
CA ASP A 663 -38.33 47.25 25.76
C ASP A 663 -38.08 47.55 27.24
N ASN A 664 -39.02 48.25 27.87
CA ASN A 664 -39.03 48.58 29.30
C ASN A 664 -39.85 47.60 30.16
N CYS A 665 -40.46 46.56 29.58
CA CYS A 665 -41.11 45.45 30.28
C CYS A 665 -40.85 44.06 29.64
N PRO A 666 -39.60 43.52 29.61
CA PRO A 666 -39.17 42.31 28.85
C PRO A 666 -39.85 40.94 29.09
N LEU A 667 -41.03 40.89 29.70
CA LEU A 667 -41.85 39.69 29.96
C LEU A 667 -43.37 40.02 30.00
N HIS A 668 -43.80 41.28 29.77
CA HIS A 668 -45.13 41.82 30.06
C HIS A 668 -45.64 42.81 28.97
N PRO A 669 -46.35 42.34 27.93
CA PRO A 669 -46.47 43.06 26.65
C PRO A 669 -47.08 44.47 26.73
N ASN A 670 -46.32 45.48 26.30
CA ASN A 670 -46.72 46.89 26.33
C ASN A 670 -46.29 47.69 25.06
N PRO A 671 -46.87 47.45 23.86
CA PRO A 671 -46.32 47.96 22.58
C PRO A 671 -46.43 49.48 22.35
N ASP A 672 -46.91 50.23 23.34
CA ASP A 672 -46.85 51.69 23.38
C ASP A 672 -45.76 52.25 24.32
N GLN A 673 -45.02 51.38 25.01
CA GLN A 673 -43.89 51.68 25.90
C GLN A 673 -44.22 52.82 26.86
N ALA A 674 -45.38 52.67 27.50
CA ALA A 674 -45.84 53.59 28.53
C ALA A 674 -44.87 53.55 29.71
N ASP A 675 -44.33 54.72 30.03
CA ASP A 675 -43.47 55.03 31.19
C ASP A 675 -43.96 56.42 31.65
N SER A 676 -44.82 56.41 32.66
CA SER A 676 -45.61 57.58 33.08
C SER A 676 -44.84 58.55 33.99
N ASP A 677 -43.74 58.12 34.61
CA ASP A 677 -42.93 58.94 35.52
C ASP A 677 -41.47 59.16 35.08
N GLY A 678 -40.90 58.27 34.27
CA GLY A 678 -39.62 58.42 33.56
C GLY A 678 -38.45 57.62 34.14
N ASP A 679 -38.67 56.51 34.85
CA ASP A 679 -37.60 55.73 35.52
C ASP A 679 -37.01 54.55 34.70
N PHE A 680 -37.54 54.30 33.50
CA PHE A 680 -37.21 53.21 32.56
C PHE A 680 -37.79 51.82 32.88
N LEU A 681 -38.67 51.67 33.87
CA LEU A 681 -39.60 50.53 33.98
C LEU A 681 -40.96 50.93 33.39
N GLY A 682 -41.65 50.05 32.65
CA GLY A 682 -42.92 50.40 32.00
C GLY A 682 -44.16 50.25 32.89
N ASP A 683 -45.20 51.05 32.64
CA ASP A 683 -46.49 51.11 33.37
C ASP A 683 -47.21 49.76 33.58
N VAL A 684 -46.80 48.70 32.87
CA VAL A 684 -47.38 47.35 32.90
C VAL A 684 -46.59 46.40 33.82
N CYS A 685 -45.30 46.63 34.00
CA CYS A 685 -44.40 45.84 34.84
C CYS A 685 -43.91 46.59 36.09
N ASP A 686 -44.08 47.91 36.16
CA ASP A 686 -43.80 48.72 37.34
C ASP A 686 -44.91 48.62 38.41
N PRO A 687 -44.58 48.27 39.67
CA PRO A 687 -45.48 48.37 40.81
C PRO A 687 -45.91 49.79 41.21
N CYS A 688 -45.20 50.86 40.80
CA CYS A 688 -45.48 52.25 41.21
C CYS A 688 -45.60 53.32 40.08
N PRO A 689 -46.45 53.17 39.02
CA PRO A 689 -46.38 53.98 37.76
C PRO A 689 -46.68 55.50 37.81
N ASP A 690 -46.64 56.12 38.98
CA ASP A 690 -46.82 57.56 39.24
C ASP A 690 -45.63 58.13 40.09
N VAL A 691 -44.56 57.37 40.38
CA VAL A 691 -43.56 57.63 41.45
C VAL A 691 -42.10 57.33 41.05
N ALA A 692 -41.53 58.18 40.17
CA ALA A 692 -40.19 58.03 39.59
C ALA A 692 -39.07 57.61 40.57
N GLY A 693 -38.49 56.43 40.32
CA GLY A 693 -37.62 55.68 41.24
C GLY A 693 -36.21 56.22 41.50
N GLU A 694 -36.06 57.36 42.18
CA GLU A 694 -34.74 57.80 42.70
C GLU A 694 -34.26 57.02 43.96
N THR A 695 -34.95 55.95 44.42
CA THR A 695 -34.72 55.31 45.75
C THR A 695 -34.57 53.77 45.83
N TYR A 696 -34.35 53.03 44.74
CA TYR A 696 -34.23 51.55 44.77
C TYR A 696 -32.80 51.00 44.57
N GLU A 697 -32.47 49.84 45.17
CA GLU A 697 -31.27 49.06 44.80
C GLU A 697 -31.62 48.07 43.68
N THR A 698 -31.17 48.37 42.45
CA THR A 698 -31.35 47.47 41.31
C THR A 698 -30.56 46.18 41.50
N SER A 699 -31.24 45.05 41.32
CA SER A 699 -30.64 43.71 41.29
C SER A 699 -30.68 43.17 39.85
N PHE A 700 -29.66 42.42 39.45
CA PHE A 700 -29.53 41.88 38.09
C PHE A 700 -29.60 40.35 38.12
N ILE A 701 -30.30 39.79 37.14
CA ILE A 701 -30.20 38.37 36.76
C ILE A 701 -29.70 38.37 35.32
N CYS A 702 -28.56 37.72 35.08
CA CYS A 702 -27.95 37.57 33.75
C CYS A 702 -28.02 36.09 33.38
N PHE A 703 -28.45 35.79 32.15
CA PHE A 703 -28.70 34.40 31.72
C PHE A 703 -27.45 33.76 31.07
N SER A 704 -26.42 34.56 30.79
CA SER A 704 -25.07 34.13 30.42
C SER A 704 -24.02 34.94 31.20
N GLU A 705 -22.91 34.32 31.62
CA GLU A 705 -21.79 35.05 32.24
C GLU A 705 -20.92 35.81 31.22
N ASP A 706 -20.98 35.44 29.93
CA ASP A 706 -20.07 35.94 28.88
C ASP A 706 -20.65 37.03 27.96
N VAL A 707 -21.94 37.36 28.06
CA VAL A 707 -22.62 38.39 27.25
C VAL A 707 -23.07 39.59 28.12
N PRO A 708 -22.30 40.70 28.20
CA PRO A 708 -22.56 41.83 29.12
C PRO A 708 -23.78 42.72 28.79
N GLY A 709 -24.77 42.20 28.07
CA GLY A 709 -25.99 42.90 27.66
C GLY A 709 -27.28 42.10 27.86
N ASP A 710 -27.21 40.85 28.29
CA ASP A 710 -28.37 39.93 28.41
C ASP A 710 -28.73 39.68 29.89
N CYS A 711 -29.01 40.79 30.57
CA CYS A 711 -29.39 40.81 31.98
C CYS A 711 -30.74 41.51 32.15
N ILE A 712 -31.73 40.81 32.69
CA ILE A 712 -33.03 41.42 33.00
C ILE A 712 -32.91 42.23 34.29
N TYR A 713 -33.39 43.48 34.23
CA TYR A 713 -33.42 44.41 35.35
C TYR A 713 -34.71 44.22 36.15
N TYR A 714 -34.58 43.98 37.45
CA TYR A 714 -35.72 43.97 38.38
C TYR A 714 -35.48 44.98 39.50
N ALA A 715 -36.45 45.89 39.68
CA ALA A 715 -36.48 46.80 40.82
C ALA A 715 -36.81 46.03 42.11
N VAL A 716 -36.06 46.31 43.18
CA VAL A 716 -36.31 45.73 44.51
C VAL A 716 -36.89 46.82 45.40
N PHE A 717 -38.13 46.61 45.81
CA PHE A 717 -38.91 47.53 46.62
C PHE A 717 -38.90 47.13 48.10
N ASP A 718 -38.90 48.11 49.00
CA ASP A 718 -39.24 47.90 50.41
C ASP A 718 -40.78 47.91 50.56
N ASP A 719 -41.32 46.87 51.19
CA ASP A 719 -42.72 46.74 51.63
C ASP A 719 -42.69 46.51 53.15
N SER A 720 -42.96 47.56 53.93
CA SER A 720 -42.78 47.55 55.39
C SER A 720 -43.92 46.90 56.16
N ASP A 721 -45.10 46.68 55.56
CA ASP A 721 -46.25 46.09 56.26
C ASP A 721 -46.87 44.82 55.62
N GLY A 722 -46.38 44.42 54.44
CA GLY A 722 -46.61 43.13 53.79
C GLY A 722 -47.87 43.08 52.93
N ASP A 723 -48.28 44.21 52.39
CA ASP A 723 -49.51 44.43 51.61
C ASP A 723 -49.30 44.23 50.08
N THR A 724 -48.05 44.14 49.63
CA THR A 724 -47.56 44.02 48.23
C THR A 724 -47.62 45.30 47.39
N ILE A 725 -47.91 46.46 47.99
CA ILE A 725 -47.65 47.79 47.41
C ILE A 725 -46.36 48.36 48.05
N PRO A 726 -45.36 48.83 47.28
CA PRO A 726 -44.15 49.45 47.83
C PRO A 726 -44.40 50.67 48.73
N ASP A 727 -43.56 50.83 49.75
CA ASP A 727 -43.65 51.91 50.76
C ASP A 727 -43.72 53.33 50.15
N ASP A 728 -43.01 53.58 49.04
CA ASP A 728 -42.96 54.88 48.38
C ASP A 728 -44.25 55.22 47.58
N CYS A 729 -45.08 54.22 47.24
CA CYS A 729 -46.35 54.41 46.53
C CYS A 729 -47.62 53.93 47.27
N ASP A 730 -47.53 53.29 48.44
CA ASP A 730 -48.70 52.94 49.26
C ASP A 730 -49.37 54.17 49.93
N PRO A 731 -50.66 54.46 49.63
CA PRO A 731 -51.42 55.49 50.33
C PRO A 731 -51.89 55.13 51.75
N THR A 732 -51.66 53.91 52.26
CA THR A 732 -52.05 53.50 53.62
C THR A 732 -50.97 53.71 54.69
N LEU A 733 -49.69 53.77 54.29
CA LEU A 733 -48.50 54.07 55.11
C LEU A 733 -48.61 55.48 55.75
N GLY A 734 -49.25 55.52 56.91
CA GLY A 734 -49.56 56.77 57.60
C GLY A 734 -48.34 57.43 58.24
N VAL A 735 -47.70 58.38 57.55
CA VAL A 735 -46.57 59.23 57.98
C VAL A 735 -46.37 59.36 59.51
N PHE A 736 -45.32 58.72 60.02
CA PHE A 736 -44.79 58.88 61.38
C PHE A 736 -43.26 59.04 61.37
N GLU A 737 -42.77 60.14 61.94
CA GLU A 737 -41.33 60.38 62.15
C GLU A 737 -40.77 59.56 63.33
N ASP A 738 -39.46 59.23 63.26
CA ASP A 738 -38.56 58.80 64.34
C ASP A 738 -38.86 57.49 65.13
N ALA A 739 -38.27 56.37 64.67
CA ALA A 739 -37.83 55.28 65.56
C ALA A 739 -36.58 54.55 65.01
N LEU A 740 -35.49 54.50 65.77
CA LEU A 740 -34.24 53.85 65.34
C LEU A 740 -34.17 52.35 65.67
N ALA A 741 -33.79 51.58 64.64
CA ALA A 741 -32.93 50.39 64.68
C ALA A 741 -33.40 49.10 65.41
N VAL A 742 -33.89 48.15 64.61
CA VAL A 742 -33.41 46.75 64.64
C VAL A 742 -33.19 46.30 63.19
N VAL A 743 -31.95 46.01 62.79
CA VAL A 743 -31.66 45.36 61.50
C VAL A 743 -31.51 43.86 61.77
N GLY A 744 -32.56 43.10 61.44
CA GLY A 744 -32.41 41.74 60.93
C GLY A 744 -32.33 41.78 59.41
N PRO A 745 -31.87 40.72 58.73
CA PRO A 745 -32.05 40.62 57.28
C PRO A 745 -33.55 40.55 56.96
N PRO A 746 -34.06 41.31 55.97
CA PRO A 746 -35.44 41.17 55.52
C PRO A 746 -35.62 39.84 54.77
N GLU A 747 -36.78 39.21 54.94
CA GLU A 747 -37.21 38.07 54.14
C GLU A 747 -37.65 38.60 52.77
N LYS A 748 -36.74 38.65 51.78
CA LYS A 748 -37.08 39.08 50.41
C LYS A 748 -38.12 38.14 49.80
N LEU A 749 -39.22 38.72 49.31
CA LEU A 749 -40.16 38.03 48.43
C LEU A 749 -39.47 37.74 47.09
N LEU A 750 -39.42 36.47 46.72
CA LEU A 750 -39.03 35.98 45.40
C LEU A 750 -39.96 34.83 45.02
N TYR A 751 -40.64 34.96 43.89
CA TYR A 751 -41.06 33.85 43.04
C TYR A 751 -40.37 34.10 41.69
N PRO A 752 -39.49 33.20 41.27
CA PRO A 752 -39.90 32.23 40.24
C PRO A 752 -40.33 30.89 40.86
N ILE A 753 -41.12 30.14 40.10
CA ILE A 753 -41.55 28.79 40.47
C ILE A 753 -40.56 27.80 39.86
N PHE A 754 -39.52 27.44 40.61
CA PHE A 754 -38.70 26.28 40.27
C PHE A 754 -39.52 24.99 40.44
N PRO A 755 -39.39 24.00 39.53
CA PRO A 755 -40.04 22.71 39.68
C PRO A 755 -39.37 21.88 40.79
N ASP A 756 -40.00 21.83 41.96
CA ASP A 756 -39.71 20.86 43.02
C ASP A 756 -40.26 19.48 42.61
N ALA A 757 -39.37 18.48 42.54
CA ALA A 757 -39.68 17.14 42.06
C ALA A 757 -40.25 16.19 43.14
N ASP A 758 -40.11 16.49 44.44
CA ASP A 758 -40.44 15.56 45.54
C ASP A 758 -41.46 16.09 46.58
N GLY A 759 -41.65 17.42 46.66
CA GLY A 759 -42.72 18.09 47.39
C GLY A 759 -42.33 18.63 48.78
N ASP A 760 -41.08 19.06 48.94
CA ASP A 760 -40.47 19.59 50.17
C ASP A 760 -40.62 21.14 50.27
N THR A 761 -39.54 21.85 50.63
CA THR A 761 -39.44 23.30 50.83
C THR A 761 -38.02 23.82 50.54
N ILE A 762 -37.11 22.97 50.02
CA ILE A 762 -35.74 23.28 49.62
C ILE A 762 -35.62 22.97 48.12
N PRO A 763 -35.13 23.87 47.25
CA PRO A 763 -34.91 23.57 45.84
C PRO A 763 -33.80 22.54 45.63
N ASP A 764 -33.96 21.64 44.66
CA ASP A 764 -33.06 20.50 44.36
C ASP A 764 -31.57 20.88 44.32
N ALA A 765 -31.22 22.02 43.71
CA ALA A 765 -29.85 22.55 43.64
C ALA A 765 -29.19 22.86 45.01
N TYR A 766 -29.97 22.81 46.09
CA TYR A 766 -29.54 23.05 47.47
C TYR A 766 -29.97 21.93 48.45
N ASP A 767 -30.53 20.81 47.99
CA ASP A 767 -30.80 19.66 48.86
C ASP A 767 -29.53 18.81 49.08
N PRO A 768 -29.02 18.69 50.33
CA PRO A 768 -27.88 17.82 50.63
C PRO A 768 -28.20 16.32 50.65
N THR A 769 -29.41 15.86 50.26
CA THR A 769 -29.71 14.43 50.05
C THR A 769 -29.73 13.96 48.59
N PHE A 770 -29.69 14.87 47.61
CA PHE A 770 -29.52 14.53 46.18
C PHE A 770 -28.05 14.25 45.83
N GLY A 771 -27.59 13.04 46.19
CA GLY A 771 -26.15 12.73 46.25
C GLY A 771 -25.49 12.19 44.96
N VAL A 772 -24.57 12.99 44.39
CA VAL A 772 -23.44 12.48 43.59
C VAL A 772 -22.32 12.00 44.53
N PHE A 773 -21.64 10.91 44.18
CA PHE A 773 -20.45 10.43 44.91
C PHE A 773 -19.16 11.01 44.27
N ASP A 774 -18.34 11.70 45.06
CA ASP A 774 -16.89 11.78 44.82
C ASP A 774 -16.10 11.88 46.14
N GLU A 775 -14.86 11.36 46.16
CA GLU A 775 -13.98 11.29 47.34
C GLU A 775 -12.65 12.05 47.12
N ALA A 776 -12.66 13.37 47.31
CA ALA A 776 -11.44 14.18 47.41
C ALA A 776 -11.50 15.18 48.58
N LEU A 777 -10.72 14.94 49.64
CA LEU A 777 -10.74 15.74 50.88
C LEU A 777 -9.89 17.02 50.81
N GLU A 778 -10.44 18.10 51.37
CA GLU A 778 -9.79 19.39 51.59
C GLU A 778 -8.59 19.34 52.56
N GLU A 779 -7.69 20.33 52.49
CA GLU A 779 -7.24 21.03 53.71
C GLU A 779 -7.21 22.57 53.49
N PRO A 780 -7.51 23.40 54.51
CA PRO A 780 -8.03 24.75 54.29
C PRO A 780 -6.99 25.89 54.30
N LEU A 781 -7.25 26.92 53.50
CA LEU A 781 -6.34 28.05 53.25
C LEU A 781 -6.41 29.16 54.34
N GLU A 782 -6.10 28.82 55.60
CA GLU A 782 -6.00 29.80 56.69
C GLU A 782 -4.55 30.07 57.15
N LYS A 783 -4.21 31.37 57.28
CA LYS A 783 -3.03 31.95 57.98
C LYS A 783 -1.64 31.89 57.32
N VAL A 784 -1.41 32.71 56.28
CA VAL A 784 -0.07 33.32 56.06
C VAL A 784 -0.14 34.85 55.89
N LEU A 785 -0.20 35.55 57.02
CA LEU A 785 0.22 36.96 57.12
C LEU A 785 1.31 37.10 58.19
N LYS A 786 2.46 37.66 57.81
CA LYS A 786 3.53 38.09 58.73
C LYS A 786 4.10 39.46 58.30
N PRO A 787 4.68 40.25 59.23
CA PRO A 787 4.61 41.70 59.15
C PRO A 787 5.88 42.39 58.63
N ASP A 788 6.26 42.11 57.38
CA ASP A 788 7.34 42.81 56.68
C ASP A 788 7.04 42.96 55.17
N GLY A 789 6.15 43.90 54.86
CA GLY A 789 5.62 44.12 53.50
C GLY A 789 6.67 44.53 52.47
N GLN A 790 7.20 43.54 51.74
CA GLN A 790 7.88 43.69 50.47
C GLN A 790 7.35 42.62 49.50
N ALA A 791 6.86 43.06 48.34
CA ALA A 791 6.42 42.13 47.29
C ALA A 791 7.63 41.42 46.66
N LYS A 792 7.43 40.16 46.24
CA LYS A 792 8.38 39.46 45.39
C LYS A 792 7.70 39.10 44.07
N GLN A 793 8.06 39.82 43.01
CA GLN A 793 7.72 39.45 41.65
C GLN A 793 8.31 38.06 41.34
N VAL A 794 7.47 37.19 40.77
CA VAL A 794 7.87 35.91 40.18
C VAL A 794 7.15 35.84 38.86
N ASP A 795 7.86 36.16 37.79
CA ASP A 795 7.37 35.95 36.43
C ASP A 795 7.36 34.43 36.16
N VAL A 796 6.28 33.90 35.59
CA VAL A 796 6.17 32.50 35.15
C VAL A 796 5.84 32.52 33.68
N GLU A 797 6.76 31.98 32.86
CA GLU A 797 6.55 31.83 31.42
C GLU A 797 5.54 30.69 31.18
N VAL A 798 4.51 30.96 30.38
CA VAL A 798 3.60 29.91 29.87
C VAL A 798 4.34 29.14 28.78
N ASN A 799 4.31 27.81 28.85
CA ASN A 799 4.89 26.94 27.83
C ASN A 799 3.96 25.74 27.57
N PRO A 800 3.29 25.63 26.40
CA PRO A 800 2.31 24.60 26.15
C PRO A 800 2.95 23.29 25.66
N SER A 801 2.92 22.24 26.48
CA SER A 801 3.01 20.80 26.11
C SER A 801 3.20 19.94 27.36
N SER A 802 2.14 19.29 27.87
CA SER A 802 2.24 18.27 28.95
C SER A 802 0.94 17.45 29.06
N TYR A 803 0.78 16.40 28.26
CA TYR A 803 -0.31 15.44 28.44
C TYR A 803 0.00 14.50 29.61
N LEU A 804 -0.99 14.31 30.51
CA LEU A 804 -0.89 13.42 31.67
C LEU A 804 -1.45 12.04 31.31
N LYS A 805 -0.59 11.01 31.18
CA LYS A 805 -1.06 9.62 30.99
C LYS A 805 -1.63 9.05 32.28
N ILE A 806 -2.92 8.69 32.27
CA ILE A 806 -3.58 7.89 33.31
C ILE A 806 -3.49 6.40 32.92
N PRO A 807 -3.09 5.48 33.82
CA PRO A 807 -3.04 4.06 33.53
C PRO A 807 -4.40 3.38 33.72
N LEU A 808 -4.84 2.59 32.74
CA LEU A 808 -6.03 1.74 32.84
C LEU A 808 -5.77 0.51 33.73
N ALA A 809 -6.81 0.03 34.42
CA ALA A 809 -6.76 -1.12 35.33
C ALA A 809 -7.48 -2.34 34.74
N PRO A 810 -7.06 -3.59 35.06
CA PRO A 810 -7.62 -4.81 34.47
C PRO A 810 -8.96 -5.25 35.09
N CYS A 811 -9.83 -5.86 34.27
CA CYS A 811 -11.16 -6.31 34.65
C CYS A 811 -11.15 -7.54 35.61
N PRO A 812 -12.16 -7.68 36.50
CA PRO A 812 -12.33 -8.84 37.37
C PRO A 812 -13.02 -10.03 36.65
N PRO A 813 -12.84 -11.28 37.13
CA PRO A 813 -13.50 -12.45 36.57
C PRO A 813 -14.99 -12.53 36.97
N ALA A 814 -15.83 -13.05 36.08
CA ALA A 814 -17.27 -13.14 36.25
C ALA A 814 -17.74 -14.38 37.03
N ASP A 815 -18.66 -14.19 37.98
CA ASP A 815 -19.52 -15.24 38.53
C ASP A 815 -20.83 -14.62 39.09
N ASP A 816 -21.94 -15.34 38.93
CA ASP A 816 -23.27 -15.18 39.58
C ASP A 816 -24.12 -13.89 39.38
N MET A 817 -25.06 -13.94 38.42
CA MET A 817 -26.40 -13.32 38.55
C MET A 817 -27.49 -14.20 37.88
N GLN A 818 -28.66 -14.33 38.54
CA GLN A 818 -29.84 -15.02 38.00
C GLN A 818 -31.16 -14.28 38.24
N GLY A 819 -31.84 -13.88 37.16
CA GLY A 819 -33.26 -13.48 37.15
C GLY A 819 -33.58 -12.06 37.62
N ASN A 820 -34.80 -11.54 37.43
CA ASN A 820 -36.01 -12.19 36.88
C ASN A 820 -36.97 -11.18 36.21
N THR A 821 -37.86 -11.65 35.33
CA THR A 821 -38.64 -10.84 34.34
C THR A 821 -40.04 -10.38 34.77
N ALA A 822 -40.55 -9.25 34.24
CA ALA A 822 -42.00 -8.98 34.13
C ALA A 822 -42.40 -8.01 32.98
N TYR A 823 -43.16 -8.54 32.00
CA TYR A 823 -43.75 -7.91 30.78
C TYR A 823 -44.64 -6.66 30.92
N GLY A 824 -44.81 -5.89 29.82
CA GLY A 824 -46.09 -5.18 29.57
C GLY A 824 -46.29 -4.15 28.41
N SER A 825 -46.21 -4.54 27.12
CA SER A 825 -46.96 -4.00 25.93
C SER A 825 -47.34 -2.50 25.76
N ALA A 826 -47.30 -1.85 24.57
CA ALA A 826 -46.86 -2.21 23.21
C ALA A 826 -46.95 -0.97 22.25
N ASP A 827 -46.49 -1.15 20.99
CA ASP A 827 -46.65 -0.31 19.77
C ASP A 827 -45.64 0.84 19.45
N ARG A 828 -44.50 0.41 18.88
CA ARG A 828 -43.77 0.95 17.68
C ARG A 828 -43.08 2.33 17.70
N TRP A 829 -41.86 2.29 17.15
CA TRP A 829 -40.93 3.39 16.86
C TRP A 829 -40.44 4.12 18.12
N GLY A 830 -39.15 3.95 18.36
CA GLY A 830 -38.44 4.44 19.53
C GLY A 830 -37.09 3.75 19.59
N VAL A 831 -36.01 4.52 19.48
CA VAL A 831 -34.66 4.04 19.76
C VAL A 831 -34.57 3.73 21.24
N VAL A 832 -33.87 2.65 21.61
CA VAL A 832 -33.48 2.41 23.00
C VAL A 832 -31.98 2.21 23.01
N VAL A 833 -31.25 3.29 23.32
CA VAL A 833 -29.84 3.19 23.71
C VAL A 833 -29.81 2.49 25.07
N THR A 834 -29.31 1.25 25.11
CA THR A 834 -28.89 0.63 26.36
C THR A 834 -27.37 0.72 26.43
N ASP A 835 -26.86 1.68 27.20
CA ASP A 835 -25.44 1.72 27.56
C ASP A 835 -25.02 0.34 28.09
N THR A 836 -24.07 -0.27 27.38
CA THR A 836 -23.46 -1.54 27.73
C THR A 836 -22.02 -1.57 27.25
N HIS A 837 -21.12 -1.12 28.12
CA HIS A 837 -19.71 -1.53 28.08
C HIS A 837 -19.60 -3.05 27.90
N MET A 838 -19.04 -3.52 26.78
CA MET A 838 -18.79 -4.95 26.54
C MET A 838 -17.35 -5.20 26.08
N CYS A 839 -16.59 -5.93 26.91
CA CYS A 839 -15.36 -6.58 26.47
C CYS A 839 -15.70 -7.63 25.40
N ARG A 840 -15.10 -7.49 24.21
CA ARG A 840 -15.41 -8.31 23.03
C ARG A 840 -14.69 -9.66 23.05
N ASP A 841 -15.17 -10.60 23.85
CA ASP A 841 -14.69 -11.99 23.78
C ASP A 841 -15.71 -13.06 24.25
N ALA A 842 -16.90 -13.12 23.63
CA ALA A 842 -17.84 -14.23 23.78
C ALA A 842 -18.82 -14.41 22.61
N PHE A 843 -19.03 -15.69 22.24
CA PHE A 843 -20.05 -16.27 21.34
C PHE A 843 -19.81 -16.30 19.81
N PRO A 844 -20.26 -17.37 19.11
CA PRO A 844 -19.87 -17.69 17.74
C PRO A 844 -20.87 -17.18 16.67
N GLN A 845 -20.47 -17.31 15.40
CA GLN A 845 -21.32 -17.09 14.22
C GLN A 845 -22.53 -18.04 14.18
N ASP A 846 -23.73 -17.52 13.90
CA ASP A 846 -24.63 -17.98 12.83
C ASP A 846 -25.90 -17.09 12.69
N GLU A 847 -26.40 -16.97 11.45
CA GLU A 847 -27.69 -16.38 10.97
C GLU A 847 -27.93 -14.83 10.93
N LEU A 848 -28.55 -14.40 9.81
CA LEU A 848 -29.32 -13.14 9.54
C LEU A 848 -28.55 -11.80 9.57
N ALA A 849 -28.39 -10.99 8.51
CA ALA A 849 -28.97 -10.84 7.14
C ALA A 849 -30.25 -9.98 6.99
N LEU A 850 -30.15 -8.95 6.11
CA LEU A 850 -31.12 -7.87 5.79
C LEU A 850 -31.32 -6.83 6.93
N LEU A 851 -31.62 -5.55 6.69
CA LEU A 851 -32.15 -4.89 5.47
C LEU A 851 -31.79 -3.38 5.44
N VAL A 852 -31.23 -2.88 4.32
CA VAL A 852 -30.95 -1.45 3.97
C VAL A 852 -30.35 -0.62 5.11
#